data_AF-A0A2N2J3R1-F1
#
_entry.id   AF-A0A2N2J3R1-F1
#
_cell.length_a   1.000
_cell.length_b   1.000
_cell.length_c   1.000
_cell.angle_alpha   90.00
_cell.angle_beta   90.00
_cell.angle_gamma   90.00
#
_symmetry.space_group_name_H-M   'P 1'
#
loop_
_entity.id
_entity.type
_entity.pdbx_description
1 polymer ?
#
loop_
_entity_poly.entity_id
_entity_poly.type
_entity_poly.pdbx_seq_one_letter_code
_entity_poly.pdbx_strand_id
1 'polypeptide(L)'
;MKHRNVLRTTLLLFLLFFALIFSAGSAKAAVWDDSLKTQVPDALVKLGVDDVKIDFNIAVPMTKAENPVGYDCNIYASAFYHTSPYNGMSSSRRPTILVATGYHRDIIGLLFAVLSFVPKDYNVVVMDMRGTGSGEGVWSPLDPIEQYDVAYMIDQWIPAQPWSDGTVGMVGGSYMGIIQYLAAGLVEQVDGTPTHLKAIAPISSYNDVFKDIVMHGGNFDLEFMAIWIVLTDMISVFPPDLILGGVAEPGFNKTDLMNGLAIWGQHFDQLGVPLGWISDPAMETRNPWFDKRSPMLYWPDKPAGGWNLGSEFPAAVGGNVIPKNLPVFNATGWFDIFERGDLLQYEYGLKNTAASNKSMIVGPWYHIDAAFMMTGVNGMGLVGKNGNGLFSWDILVRWMDWRMKGKNDPFLQQFPVLLYVLGEEKWRAEKTWPLDSSRLASKTYYLSKAAPSLILGDWFGVVNAVNNYKLVSSVAATDYNNVFLGIKTPKPNPVLYHSPEALHGLPSRSAQRWLGFSPLTMISQISKYTLGIDMDAQLFWEDERNDDTGVLTFTTEPLAGDMEISGPLKLTFWAKTKFTSPLTQAGIDLFIAQIKEKFNIGDDKDMILRMADRKDVQWVIEVNDVFPNGRARNITSGWLGAEFRPYNPASPTQIDPAYTAFDPFYFKAEKNPSPIVQDTVYQYVIEIWPATNVFKKGHRVRLTISGSDFPHLFPILRPSKNTIVIDETHQAKLDFKVANKTGQGTQWKWIDGNVGDYLMTQKN
;
A
#
# COMPACT_ATOMS: atom_id res chain seq x y z
N MET A 1 -37.37 5.41 10.45
CA MET A 1 -37.09 6.81 10.89
C MET A 1 -35.81 6.93 11.71
N LYS A 2 -35.55 6.09 12.75
CA LYS A 2 -34.27 6.09 13.50
C LYS A 2 -33.01 5.94 12.62
N HIS A 3 -33.03 5.08 11.60
CA HIS A 3 -31.90 4.86 10.67
C HIS A 3 -31.60 6.04 9.72
N ARG A 4 -32.59 6.91 9.44
CA ARG A 4 -32.41 8.07 8.55
C ARG A 4 -31.72 9.26 9.24
N ASN A 5 -31.82 9.32 10.57
CA ASN A 5 -31.18 10.37 11.37
C ASN A 5 -29.71 10.06 11.64
N VAL A 6 -29.34 8.79 11.87
CA VAL A 6 -27.93 8.35 11.99
C VAL A 6 -27.17 8.65 10.70
N LEU A 7 -27.71 8.23 9.54
CA LEU A 7 -27.11 8.48 8.24
C LEU A 7 -26.92 9.98 7.93
N ARG A 8 -27.88 10.83 8.34
CA ARG A 8 -27.82 12.29 8.14
C ARG A 8 -26.78 12.97 9.03
N THR A 9 -26.70 12.60 10.31
CA THR A 9 -25.73 13.19 11.25
C THR A 9 -24.31 12.78 10.88
N THR A 10 -24.10 11.54 10.46
CA THR A 10 -22.77 11.03 10.10
C THR A 10 -22.28 11.54 8.74
N LEU A 11 -23.17 11.66 7.74
CA LEU A 11 -22.86 12.32 6.47
C LEU A 11 -22.56 13.81 6.66
N LEU A 12 -23.24 14.48 7.60
CA LEU A 12 -22.94 15.87 7.96
C LEU A 12 -21.54 16.00 8.58
N LEU A 13 -21.16 15.11 9.49
CA LEU A 13 -19.83 15.11 10.13
C LEU A 13 -18.71 14.83 9.11
N PHE A 14 -18.94 13.91 8.16
CA PHE A 14 -18.02 13.63 7.06
C PHE A 14 -17.88 14.82 6.10
N LEU A 15 -18.99 15.46 5.70
CA LEU A 15 -18.98 16.64 4.83
C LEU A 15 -18.41 17.87 5.56
N LEU A 16 -18.64 18.01 6.87
CA LEU A 16 -17.99 19.03 7.70
C LEU A 16 -16.50 18.77 7.79
N PHE A 17 -16.05 17.54 8.03
CA PHE A 17 -14.63 17.17 8.07
C PHE A 17 -13.92 17.50 6.75
N PHE A 18 -14.51 17.15 5.60
CA PHE A 18 -13.96 17.50 4.29
C PHE A 18 -14.02 19.01 4.03
N ALA A 19 -15.13 19.67 4.37
CA ALA A 19 -15.23 21.13 4.25
C ALA A 19 -14.22 21.85 5.15
N LEU A 20 -13.89 21.31 6.34
CA LEU A 20 -12.94 21.87 7.29
C LEU A 20 -11.49 21.73 6.82
N ILE A 21 -11.13 20.59 6.20
CA ILE A 21 -9.82 20.38 5.57
C ILE A 21 -9.60 21.34 4.39
N PHE A 22 -10.63 21.56 3.55
CA PHE A 22 -10.51 22.39 2.34
C PHE A 22 -10.86 23.88 2.54
N SER A 23 -11.41 24.27 3.70
CA SER A 23 -11.74 25.68 4.02
C SER A 23 -10.80 26.36 5.02
N ALA A 24 -9.67 25.71 5.34
CA ALA A 24 -8.65 26.21 6.28
C ALA A 24 -8.08 27.61 5.93
N GLY A 25 -8.36 28.14 4.74
CA GLY A 25 -8.01 29.51 4.36
C GLY A 25 -8.82 30.63 5.02
N SER A 26 -9.91 30.37 5.76
CA SER A 26 -10.74 31.49 6.27
C SER A 26 -11.62 31.27 7.50
N ALA A 27 -11.55 30.12 8.17
CA ALA A 27 -12.36 29.90 9.37
C ALA A 27 -11.78 30.65 10.59
N LYS A 28 -12.36 31.81 10.91
CA LYS A 28 -12.19 32.47 12.21
C LYS A 28 -12.46 31.47 13.34
N ALA A 29 -11.68 31.55 14.41
CA ALA A 29 -11.59 30.68 15.59
C ALA A 29 -12.88 30.45 16.42
N ALA A 30 -14.07 30.45 15.81
CA ALA A 30 -15.37 30.43 16.48
C ALA A 30 -16.20 29.15 16.24
N VAL A 31 -15.61 28.05 15.76
CA VAL A 31 -16.35 26.83 15.36
C VAL A 31 -16.19 25.63 16.31
N TRP A 32 -15.37 25.71 17.36
CA TRP A 32 -14.99 24.53 18.14
C TRP A 32 -15.49 24.64 19.60
N ASP A 33 -16.78 24.35 19.80
CA ASP A 33 -17.47 24.26 21.11
C ASP A 33 -17.36 22.83 21.69
N ASP A 34 -17.54 22.66 23.02
CA ASP A 34 -17.55 21.44 23.86
C ASP A 34 -18.48 20.30 23.38
N SER A 35 -19.08 20.46 22.20
CA SER A 35 -20.04 19.57 21.56
C SER A 35 -19.51 18.15 21.29
N LEU A 36 -18.21 17.93 21.05
CA LEU A 36 -17.68 16.59 20.76
C LEU A 36 -17.49 15.73 22.02
N LYS A 37 -17.15 16.34 23.17
CA LYS A 37 -17.11 15.69 24.49
C LYS A 37 -18.45 15.10 24.91
N THR A 38 -19.54 15.74 24.52
CA THR A 38 -20.90 15.25 24.80
C THR A 38 -21.34 14.25 23.73
N GLN A 39 -20.98 14.48 22.46
CA GLN A 39 -21.35 13.60 21.35
C GLN A 39 -20.72 12.20 21.41
N VAL A 40 -19.47 12.03 21.86
CA VAL A 40 -18.83 10.69 21.90
C VAL A 40 -19.47 9.79 22.98
N PRO A 41 -19.57 10.19 24.26
CA PRO A 41 -20.37 9.47 25.25
C PRO A 41 -21.83 9.29 24.82
N ASP A 42 -22.49 10.30 24.26
CA ASP A 42 -23.87 10.16 23.77
C ASP A 42 -23.98 9.14 22.63
N ALA A 43 -22.98 9.07 21.73
CA ALA A 43 -22.92 8.08 20.66
C ALA A 43 -22.71 6.67 21.23
N LEU A 44 -21.83 6.51 22.22
CA LEU A 44 -21.61 5.25 22.94
C LEU A 44 -22.89 4.80 23.67
N VAL A 45 -23.57 5.71 24.38
CA VAL A 45 -24.86 5.44 25.03
C VAL A 45 -25.92 5.03 24.00
N LYS A 46 -25.98 5.70 22.84
CA LYS A 46 -26.86 5.29 21.72
C LYS A 46 -26.51 3.91 21.15
N LEU A 47 -25.25 3.48 21.28
CA LEU A 47 -24.78 2.14 20.92
C LEU A 47 -24.96 1.11 22.06
N GLY A 48 -25.56 1.52 23.19
CA GLY A 48 -25.83 0.65 24.34
C GLY A 48 -24.65 0.50 25.29
N VAL A 49 -23.69 1.43 25.25
CA VAL A 49 -22.52 1.45 26.11
C VAL A 49 -22.61 2.66 27.05
N ASP A 50 -22.91 2.42 28.33
CA ASP A 50 -23.10 3.45 29.36
C ASP A 50 -22.03 3.43 30.46
N ASP A 51 -21.09 2.48 30.40
CA ASP A 51 -20.08 2.23 31.44
C ASP A 51 -18.65 2.60 31.04
N VAL A 52 -18.47 3.48 30.05
CA VAL A 52 -17.14 3.86 29.53
C VAL A 52 -16.66 5.18 30.10
N LYS A 53 -15.42 5.18 30.59
CA LYS A 53 -14.66 6.38 30.92
C LYS A 53 -13.68 6.68 29.78
N ILE A 54 -13.49 7.97 29.51
CA ILE A 54 -12.59 8.47 28.49
C ILE A 54 -11.57 9.37 29.17
N ASP A 55 -10.30 9.02 29.04
CA ASP A 55 -9.17 9.83 29.48
C ASP A 55 -8.43 10.33 28.23
N PHE A 56 -8.49 11.64 27.98
CA PHE A 56 -7.82 12.30 26.86
C PHE A 56 -6.45 12.83 27.26
N ASN A 57 -5.55 12.97 26.29
CA ASN A 57 -4.27 13.69 26.42
C ASN A 57 -3.40 13.17 27.56
N ILE A 58 -3.38 11.84 27.77
CA ILE A 58 -2.53 11.20 28.76
C ILE A 58 -1.08 11.33 28.29
N ALA A 59 -0.30 12.13 29.00
CA ALA A 59 1.13 12.21 28.79
C ALA A 59 1.81 10.92 29.30
N VAL A 60 2.53 10.24 28.40
CA VAL A 60 3.32 9.06 28.70
C VAL A 60 4.80 9.47 28.58
N PRO A 61 5.53 9.59 29.71
CA PRO A 61 6.93 9.98 29.69
C PRO A 61 7.78 8.84 29.13
N MET A 62 8.53 9.14 28.07
CA MET A 62 9.45 8.21 27.41
C MET A 62 10.87 8.63 27.68
N THR A 63 11.56 7.99 28.64
CA THR A 63 12.98 8.27 28.91
C THR A 63 13.89 7.27 28.21
N LYS A 64 15.22 7.46 28.30
CA LYS A 64 16.20 6.47 27.84
C LYS A 64 16.06 5.08 28.46
N ALA A 65 15.44 4.95 29.63
CA ALA A 65 15.20 3.65 30.26
C ALA A 65 14.11 2.88 29.51
N GLU A 66 13.05 3.56 29.10
CA GLU A 66 11.93 2.98 28.35
C GLU A 66 12.24 2.83 26.86
N ASN A 67 12.98 3.77 26.28
CA ASN A 67 13.39 3.76 24.88
C ASN A 67 14.91 3.94 24.73
N PRO A 68 15.68 2.85 24.51
CA PRO A 68 17.15 2.88 24.56
C PRO A 68 17.80 3.64 23.40
N VAL A 69 17.08 3.88 22.30
CA VAL A 69 17.53 4.65 21.13
C VAL A 69 16.95 6.05 21.10
N GLY A 70 16.09 6.37 22.07
CA GLY A 70 15.39 7.63 22.15
C GLY A 70 16.04 8.65 23.08
N TYR A 71 15.24 9.64 23.39
CA TYR A 71 15.53 10.71 24.33
C TYR A 71 14.24 11.11 25.04
N ASP A 72 14.41 11.82 26.15
CA ASP A 72 13.31 12.19 27.02
C ASP A 72 12.30 13.08 26.29
N CYS A 73 11.07 12.62 26.18
CA CYS A 73 9.91 13.38 25.71
C CYS A 73 8.62 12.76 26.24
N ASN A 74 7.50 13.48 26.11
CA ASN A 74 6.19 12.89 26.31
C ASN A 74 5.57 12.49 24.97
N ILE A 75 5.12 11.23 24.87
CA ILE A 75 4.14 10.84 23.86
C ILE A 75 2.74 10.98 24.47
N TYR A 76 1.72 11.22 23.65
CA TYR A 76 0.37 11.45 24.15
C TYR A 76 -0.60 10.39 23.65
N ALA A 77 -1.47 9.93 24.55
CA ALA A 77 -2.47 8.91 24.27
C ALA A 77 -3.87 9.31 24.78
N SER A 78 -4.89 8.69 24.18
CA SER A 78 -6.28 8.74 24.64
C SER A 78 -6.76 7.32 24.94
N ALA A 79 -7.37 7.11 26.10
CA ALA A 79 -7.85 5.79 26.55
C ALA A 79 -9.37 5.77 26.74
N PHE A 80 -10.01 4.74 26.18
CA PHE A 80 -11.44 4.46 26.27
C PHE A 80 -11.60 3.11 26.95
N TYR A 81 -12.13 3.08 28.16
CA TYR A 81 -12.17 1.86 28.94
C TYR A 81 -13.45 1.73 29.75
N HIS A 82 -13.86 0.49 29.94
CA HIS A 82 -15.03 0.18 30.72
C HIS A 82 -14.72 0.21 32.21
N THR A 83 -15.71 0.67 32.97
CA THR A 83 -15.63 0.81 34.43
C THR A 83 -16.47 -0.23 35.16
N SER A 84 -17.46 -0.82 34.48
CA SER A 84 -18.31 -1.85 35.08
C SER A 84 -17.74 -3.26 34.89
N PRO A 85 -18.04 -4.19 35.82
CA PRO A 85 -17.63 -5.59 35.72
C PRO A 85 -18.13 -6.26 34.44
N TYR A 86 -17.31 -7.13 33.85
CA TYR A 86 -17.56 -7.75 32.55
C TYR A 86 -17.92 -9.24 32.65
N ASN A 87 -18.89 -9.70 31.86
CA ASN A 87 -19.16 -11.12 31.58
C ASN A 87 -19.32 -12.02 32.83
N GLY A 88 -19.99 -11.51 33.87
CA GLY A 88 -20.18 -12.23 35.14
C GLY A 88 -18.94 -12.30 36.03
N MET A 89 -17.84 -11.64 35.64
CA MET A 89 -16.65 -11.48 36.47
C MET A 89 -16.83 -10.30 37.42
N SER A 90 -16.11 -10.33 38.55
CA SER A 90 -16.09 -9.22 39.52
C SER A 90 -15.15 -8.08 39.12
N SER A 91 -14.37 -8.25 38.05
CA SER A 91 -13.37 -7.29 37.56
C SER A 91 -13.90 -6.52 36.35
N SER A 92 -13.56 -5.23 36.27
CA SER A 92 -13.76 -4.39 35.08
C SER A 92 -12.60 -4.49 34.08
N ARG A 93 -11.51 -5.21 34.42
CA ARG A 93 -10.34 -5.38 33.55
C ARG A 93 -10.67 -6.14 32.27
N ARG A 94 -10.18 -5.64 31.14
CA ARG A 94 -10.50 -6.16 29.79
C ARG A 94 -9.27 -6.13 28.87
N PRO A 95 -9.30 -6.92 27.76
CA PRO A 95 -8.31 -6.82 26.70
C PRO A 95 -8.31 -5.43 26.09
N THR A 96 -7.13 -4.98 25.66
CA THR A 96 -6.93 -3.62 25.12
C THR A 96 -6.51 -3.67 23.66
N ILE A 97 -7.13 -2.84 22.83
CA ILE A 97 -6.72 -2.59 21.44
C ILE A 97 -5.90 -1.30 21.39
N LEU A 98 -4.67 -1.39 20.90
CA LEU A 98 -3.78 -0.27 20.66
C LEU A 98 -3.81 0.15 19.19
N VAL A 99 -3.96 1.44 18.94
CA VAL A 99 -3.75 2.10 17.65
C VAL A 99 -2.63 3.12 17.82
N ALA A 100 -1.52 2.93 17.12
CA ALA A 100 -0.40 3.87 17.11
C ALA A 100 -0.35 4.58 15.76
N THR A 101 -0.56 5.91 15.76
CA THR A 101 -0.81 6.68 14.53
C THR A 101 0.11 7.87 14.39
N GLY A 102 0.65 8.08 13.19
CA GLY A 102 1.32 9.32 12.81
C GLY A 102 0.33 10.41 12.36
N TYR A 103 -0.98 10.14 12.41
CA TYR A 103 -2.00 10.93 11.74
C TYR A 103 -2.94 11.67 12.70
N HIS A 104 -2.46 12.03 13.89
CA HIS A 104 -3.24 12.66 14.97
C HIS A 104 -4.33 11.72 15.55
N ARG A 105 -4.12 11.27 16.79
CA ARG A 105 -4.94 10.29 17.51
C ARG A 105 -6.44 10.62 17.53
N ASP A 106 -6.76 11.89 17.69
CA ASP A 106 -8.12 12.40 17.84
C ASP A 106 -8.90 12.42 16.52
N ILE A 107 -8.19 12.48 15.38
CA ILE A 107 -8.79 12.42 14.04
C ILE A 107 -8.97 10.96 13.63
N ILE A 108 -7.88 10.20 13.62
CA ILE A 108 -7.85 8.89 12.95
C ILE A 108 -8.24 7.75 13.89
N GLY A 109 -7.70 7.69 15.11
CA GLY A 109 -7.99 6.54 15.99
C GLY A 109 -9.38 6.57 16.61
N LEU A 110 -9.91 7.76 16.87
CA LEU A 110 -11.17 7.94 17.58
C LEU A 110 -12.41 7.53 16.75
N LEU A 111 -12.39 7.79 15.44
CA LEU A 111 -13.54 7.55 14.58
C LEU A 111 -13.74 6.07 14.21
N PHE A 112 -12.67 5.27 14.18
CA PHE A 112 -12.73 3.91 13.63
C PHE A 112 -12.59 2.80 14.68
N ALA A 113 -11.57 2.88 15.55
CA ALA A 113 -11.30 1.81 16.52
C ALA A 113 -12.29 1.83 17.70
N VAL A 114 -12.58 3.02 18.25
CA VAL A 114 -13.48 3.17 19.41
C VAL A 114 -14.87 2.64 19.12
N LEU A 115 -15.49 3.07 18.01
CA LEU A 115 -16.84 2.65 17.63
C LEU A 115 -16.95 1.15 17.29
N SER A 116 -15.84 0.52 16.92
CA SER A 116 -15.81 -0.90 16.56
C SER A 116 -15.56 -1.82 17.76
N PHE A 117 -14.64 -1.44 18.65
CA PHE A 117 -14.12 -2.33 19.68
C PHE A 117 -14.71 -2.08 21.07
N VAL A 118 -14.99 -0.84 21.43
CA VAL A 118 -15.58 -0.52 22.76
C VAL A 118 -16.95 -1.20 22.93
N PRO A 119 -17.89 -1.14 21.97
CA PRO A 119 -19.15 -1.89 22.07
C PRO A 119 -19.00 -3.42 22.05
N LYS A 120 -17.78 -3.94 21.91
CA LYS A 120 -17.42 -5.36 21.88
C LYS A 120 -16.58 -5.75 23.07
N ASP A 121 -16.64 -4.96 24.15
CA ASP A 121 -15.98 -5.20 25.44
C ASP A 121 -14.45 -5.23 25.35
N TYR A 122 -13.87 -4.33 24.57
CA TYR A 122 -12.45 -4.04 24.58
C TYR A 122 -12.23 -2.64 25.14
N ASN A 123 -11.10 -2.46 25.83
CA ASN A 123 -10.56 -1.12 26.00
C ASN A 123 -9.86 -0.70 24.70
N VAL A 124 -9.79 0.59 24.42
CA VAL A 124 -9.08 1.13 23.25
C VAL A 124 -8.12 2.21 23.72
N VAL A 125 -6.87 2.12 23.29
CA VAL A 125 -5.84 3.15 23.44
C VAL A 125 -5.44 3.62 22.06
N VAL A 126 -5.45 4.93 21.86
CA VAL A 126 -4.91 5.56 20.66
C VAL A 126 -3.75 6.46 21.08
N MET A 127 -2.58 6.25 20.50
CA MET A 127 -1.39 7.08 20.76
C MET A 127 -0.95 7.81 19.49
N ASP A 128 -0.44 9.02 19.67
CA ASP A 128 0.37 9.67 18.64
C ASP A 128 1.78 9.12 18.67
N MET A 129 2.36 8.97 17.48
CA MET A 129 3.80 8.73 17.35
C MET A 129 4.58 9.97 17.79
N ARG A 130 5.81 9.76 18.24
CA ARG A 130 6.73 10.83 18.61
C ARG A 130 6.86 11.89 17.50
N GLY A 131 6.76 13.16 17.87
CA GLY A 131 6.79 14.29 16.93
C GLY A 131 5.60 14.39 15.96
N THR A 132 4.51 13.66 16.21
CA THR A 132 3.27 13.73 15.41
C THR A 132 2.09 14.11 16.30
N GLY A 133 1.02 14.67 15.73
CA GLY A 133 -0.20 15.01 16.48
C GLY A 133 0.06 15.94 17.67
N SER A 134 -0.06 15.45 18.91
CA SER A 134 0.38 16.18 20.12
C SER A 134 1.65 15.64 20.78
N GLY A 135 2.30 14.65 20.20
CA GLY A 135 3.54 14.05 20.71
C GLY A 135 4.70 15.04 20.70
N GLU A 136 5.46 15.13 21.79
CA GLU A 136 6.72 15.89 21.79
C GLU A 136 7.81 15.16 20.98
N GLY A 137 8.94 15.83 20.77
CA GLY A 137 10.11 15.24 20.11
C GLY A 137 10.06 15.40 18.59
N VAL A 138 10.92 14.63 17.90
CA VAL A 138 11.21 14.74 16.47
C VAL A 138 10.58 13.57 15.74
N TRP A 139 9.76 13.87 14.74
CA TRP A 139 9.19 12.85 13.90
C TRP A 139 10.30 12.18 13.08
N SER A 140 10.51 10.90 13.32
CA SER A 140 11.45 10.06 12.57
C SER A 140 10.68 8.85 12.07
N PRO A 141 9.97 8.99 10.93
CA PRO A 141 8.91 8.06 10.59
C PRO A 141 9.42 6.62 10.52
N LEU A 142 8.81 5.74 11.30
CA LEU A 142 9.01 4.29 11.32
C LEU A 142 10.43 3.85 11.73
N ASP A 143 11.24 4.77 12.24
CA ASP A 143 12.60 4.52 12.73
C ASP A 143 12.56 3.75 14.07
N PRO A 144 13.63 3.05 14.49
CA PRO A 144 13.60 2.25 15.72
C PRO A 144 13.11 3.00 16.97
N ILE A 145 13.33 4.32 17.07
CA ILE A 145 12.80 5.14 18.16
C ILE A 145 11.28 4.99 18.32
N GLU A 146 10.54 5.08 17.23
CA GLU A 146 9.09 4.92 17.22
C GLU A 146 8.67 3.46 17.49
N GLN A 147 9.44 2.51 16.98
CA GLN A 147 9.18 1.09 17.18
C GLN A 147 9.29 0.71 18.67
N TYR A 148 10.32 1.24 19.35
CA TYR A 148 10.50 1.07 20.80
C TYR A 148 9.42 1.80 21.60
N ASP A 149 8.96 2.99 21.16
CA ASP A 149 7.86 3.69 21.82
C ASP A 149 6.59 2.81 21.85
N VAL A 150 6.27 2.16 20.73
CA VAL A 150 5.11 1.27 20.64
C VAL A 150 5.32 -0.04 21.42
N ALA A 151 6.53 -0.62 21.39
CA ALA A 151 6.85 -1.81 22.19
C ALA A 151 6.68 -1.54 23.70
N TYR A 152 7.13 -0.38 24.18
CA TYR A 152 6.93 0.03 25.57
C TYR A 152 5.45 0.13 25.96
N MET A 153 4.62 0.69 25.08
CA MET A 153 3.17 0.76 25.30
C MET A 153 2.56 -0.63 25.47
N ILE A 154 3.01 -1.60 24.68
CA ILE A 154 2.51 -2.98 24.69
C ILE A 154 2.97 -3.74 25.94
N ASP A 155 4.26 -3.67 26.28
CA ASP A 155 4.84 -4.54 27.32
C ASP A 155 4.78 -3.94 28.72
N GLN A 156 4.72 -2.62 28.85
CA GLN A 156 4.86 -1.94 30.14
C GLN A 156 3.67 -1.05 30.47
N TRP A 157 3.34 -0.07 29.61
CA TRP A 157 2.37 0.97 29.98
C TRP A 157 0.93 0.44 30.03
N ILE A 158 0.44 -0.23 28.99
CA ILE A 158 -0.94 -0.75 28.94
C ILE A 158 -1.16 -1.83 30.02
N PRO A 159 -0.28 -2.83 30.20
CA PRO A 159 -0.46 -3.86 31.23
C PRO A 159 -0.47 -3.31 32.67
N ALA A 160 0.20 -2.19 32.92
CA ALA A 160 0.20 -1.53 34.23
C ALA A 160 -1.11 -0.80 34.56
N GLN A 161 -1.99 -0.56 33.59
CA GLN A 161 -3.22 0.19 33.82
C GLN A 161 -4.25 -0.63 34.62
N PRO A 162 -4.98 -0.01 35.56
CA PRO A 162 -5.90 -0.73 36.45
C PRO A 162 -7.10 -1.34 35.72
N TRP A 163 -7.42 -0.84 34.52
CA TRP A 163 -8.50 -1.30 33.64
C TRP A 163 -8.05 -2.34 32.60
N SER A 164 -6.76 -2.62 32.47
CA SER A 164 -6.22 -3.62 31.53
C SER A 164 -6.12 -4.98 32.19
N ASP A 165 -6.43 -6.05 31.46
CA ASP A 165 -6.14 -7.43 31.89
C ASP A 165 -4.72 -7.90 31.52
N GLY A 166 -3.91 -7.01 30.93
CA GLY A 166 -2.56 -7.29 30.46
C GLY A 166 -2.49 -7.87 29.05
N THR A 167 -3.61 -8.08 28.36
CA THR A 167 -3.60 -8.51 26.96
C THR A 167 -3.78 -7.32 26.00
N VAL A 168 -2.92 -7.27 24.97
CA VAL A 168 -2.89 -6.19 23.99
C VAL A 168 -3.05 -6.76 22.58
N GLY A 169 -3.89 -6.14 21.77
CA GLY A 169 -3.96 -6.36 20.33
C GLY A 169 -3.74 -5.06 19.58
N MET A 170 -3.27 -5.13 18.33
CA MET A 170 -3.11 -3.93 17.50
C MET A 170 -3.90 -4.01 16.20
N VAL A 171 -4.34 -2.85 15.72
CA VAL A 171 -5.12 -2.69 14.48
C VAL A 171 -4.78 -1.36 13.82
N GLY A 172 -5.02 -1.27 12.51
CA GLY A 172 -4.94 -0.04 11.74
C GLY A 172 -4.34 -0.25 10.37
N GLY A 173 -4.58 0.71 9.48
CA GLY A 173 -4.07 0.70 8.11
C GLY A 173 -2.95 1.70 7.82
N SER A 174 -2.26 1.48 6.71
CA SER A 174 -1.12 2.29 6.26
C SER A 174 -0.05 2.38 7.36
N TYR A 175 0.35 3.58 7.80
CA TYR A 175 1.31 3.76 8.90
C TYR A 175 1.01 2.91 10.13
N MET A 176 -0.27 2.88 10.55
CA MET A 176 -0.73 2.13 11.71
C MET A 176 -0.63 0.61 11.48
N GLY A 177 -0.66 0.15 10.23
CA GLY A 177 -0.41 -1.23 9.85
C GLY A 177 1.07 -1.58 9.89
N ILE A 178 1.91 -0.72 9.30
CA ILE A 178 3.37 -0.92 9.19
C ILE A 178 4.02 -1.00 10.57
N ILE A 179 3.64 -0.09 11.48
CA ILE A 179 4.23 -0.03 12.82
C ILE A 179 3.92 -1.29 13.65
N GLN A 180 2.85 -2.04 13.34
CA GLN A 180 2.53 -3.29 14.03
C GLN A 180 3.61 -4.35 13.78
N TYR A 181 4.10 -4.49 12.55
CA TYR A 181 5.18 -5.44 12.25
C TYR A 181 6.50 -5.04 12.89
N LEU A 182 6.81 -3.75 12.87
CA LEU A 182 8.04 -3.23 13.43
C LEU A 182 8.05 -3.38 14.97
N ALA A 183 6.97 -3.00 15.64
CA ALA A 183 6.82 -3.16 17.08
C ALA A 183 6.81 -4.64 17.49
N ALA A 184 6.13 -5.51 16.74
CA ALA A 184 6.12 -6.95 17.01
C ALA A 184 7.53 -7.57 17.01
N GLY A 185 8.47 -7.03 16.24
CA GLY A 185 9.87 -7.47 16.26
C GLY A 185 10.64 -7.10 17.54
N LEU A 186 10.09 -6.22 18.37
CA LEU A 186 10.75 -5.70 19.58
C LEU A 186 10.09 -6.11 20.89
N VAL A 187 8.84 -6.60 20.85
CA VAL A 187 8.12 -6.98 22.07
C VAL A 187 8.77 -8.14 22.81
N GLU A 188 8.61 -8.14 24.13
CA GLU A 188 9.03 -9.22 25.01
C GLU A 188 8.33 -10.54 24.63
N GLN A 189 9.12 -11.61 24.53
CA GLN A 189 8.63 -12.92 24.11
C GLN A 189 9.41 -14.08 24.75
N VAL A 190 8.72 -15.20 24.96
CA VAL A 190 9.28 -16.48 25.40
C VAL A 190 8.98 -17.55 24.35
N ASP A 191 10.02 -18.20 23.83
CA ASP A 191 9.93 -19.25 22.80
C ASP A 191 9.11 -18.88 21.55
N GLY A 192 9.14 -17.59 21.17
CA GLY A 192 8.38 -17.07 20.03
C GLY A 192 6.95 -16.66 20.33
N THR A 193 6.56 -16.64 21.62
CA THR A 193 5.24 -16.22 22.11
C THR A 193 5.36 -14.90 22.84
N PRO A 194 4.69 -13.82 22.40
CA PRO A 194 4.74 -12.54 23.10
C PRO A 194 4.06 -12.58 24.47
N THR A 195 4.61 -11.85 25.43
CA THR A 195 4.08 -11.74 26.80
C THR A 195 2.71 -11.06 26.80
N HIS A 196 2.59 -9.88 26.18
CA HIS A 196 1.38 -9.06 26.20
C HIS A 196 0.67 -8.95 24.83
N LEU A 197 1.40 -8.94 23.72
CA LEU A 197 0.82 -8.84 22.37
C LEU A 197 0.17 -10.16 21.91
N LYS A 198 -1.17 -10.19 21.81
CA LYS A 198 -1.93 -11.42 21.50
C LYS A 198 -2.46 -11.52 20.08
N ALA A 199 -2.51 -10.42 19.33
CA ALA A 199 -2.84 -10.41 17.91
C ALA A 199 -2.53 -9.05 17.28
N ILE A 200 -2.15 -9.07 16.00
CA ILE A 200 -2.07 -7.87 15.18
C ILE A 200 -2.93 -8.02 13.92
N ALA A 201 -3.41 -6.90 13.39
CA ALA A 201 -4.14 -6.83 12.13
C ALA A 201 -3.63 -5.66 11.27
N PRO A 202 -2.44 -5.81 10.65
CA PRO A 202 -1.89 -4.81 9.74
C PRO A 202 -2.68 -4.78 8.42
N ILE A 203 -3.05 -3.57 7.99
CA ILE A 203 -3.79 -3.32 6.74
C ILE A 203 -2.96 -2.40 5.86
N SER A 204 -2.81 -2.71 4.57
CA SER A 204 -2.02 -1.93 3.61
C SER A 204 -0.64 -1.62 4.19
N SER A 205 0.17 -2.64 4.44
CA SER A 205 1.50 -2.51 5.03
C SER A 205 2.57 -2.87 4.01
N TYR A 206 3.52 -1.97 3.80
CA TYR A 206 4.72 -2.30 3.03
C TYR A 206 5.65 -3.27 3.79
N ASN A 207 6.67 -3.75 3.08
CA ASN A 207 7.75 -4.56 3.66
C ASN A 207 9.14 -3.92 3.54
N ASP A 208 9.36 -3.12 2.49
CA ASP A 208 10.61 -2.46 2.16
C ASP A 208 10.35 -1.00 1.76
N VAL A 209 10.75 -0.04 2.60
CA VAL A 209 10.48 1.38 2.34
C VAL A 209 11.19 1.89 1.07
N PHE A 210 12.31 1.27 0.66
CA PHE A 210 12.96 1.66 -0.59
C PHE A 210 12.11 1.26 -1.80
N LYS A 211 11.64 0.01 -1.84
CA LYS A 211 10.96 -0.54 -3.02
C LYS A 211 9.47 -0.24 -3.11
N ASP A 212 8.83 -0.06 -1.97
CA ASP A 212 7.37 0.05 -1.86
C ASP A 212 6.90 1.49 -1.59
N ILE A 213 7.83 2.42 -1.32
CA ILE A 213 7.50 3.84 -1.07
C ILE A 213 8.38 4.76 -1.90
N VAL A 214 9.71 4.73 -1.72
CA VAL A 214 10.56 5.81 -2.25
C VAL A 214 10.96 5.60 -3.70
N MET A 215 11.32 4.36 -4.08
CA MET A 215 11.91 4.00 -5.37
C MET A 215 11.27 2.74 -5.97
N HIS A 216 10.18 2.89 -6.73
CA HIS A 216 9.52 1.81 -7.45
C HIS A 216 10.35 1.34 -8.65
N GLY A 217 10.99 0.18 -8.52
CA GLY A 217 11.92 -0.33 -9.53
C GLY A 217 13.13 0.59 -9.75
N GLY A 218 13.48 1.42 -8.77
CA GLY A 218 14.52 2.45 -8.91
C GLY A 218 14.04 3.78 -9.50
N ASN A 219 12.73 3.98 -9.66
CA ASN A 219 12.14 5.26 -10.07
C ASN A 219 11.50 5.94 -8.87
N PHE A 220 11.74 7.25 -8.73
CA PHE A 220 11.24 8.00 -7.59
C PHE A 220 9.72 8.16 -7.65
N ASP A 221 9.05 7.71 -6.58
CA ASP A 221 7.63 7.98 -6.35
C ASP A 221 7.48 9.46 -5.97
N LEU A 222 6.96 10.24 -6.91
CA LEU A 222 6.71 11.66 -6.69
C LEU A 222 5.40 11.87 -5.94
N GLU A 223 4.38 11.14 -6.36
CA GLU A 223 3.00 11.45 -6.03
C GLU A 223 2.67 11.09 -4.59
N PHE A 224 2.83 9.81 -4.21
CA PHE A 224 2.46 9.36 -2.88
C PHE A 224 3.34 10.04 -1.83
N MET A 225 4.65 10.14 -2.08
CA MET A 225 5.59 10.78 -1.17
C MET A 225 5.24 12.23 -0.86
N ALA A 226 4.95 13.02 -1.89
CA ALA A 226 4.59 14.42 -1.70
C ALA A 226 3.25 14.57 -0.95
N ILE A 227 2.25 13.74 -1.29
CA ILE A 227 0.94 13.77 -0.61
C ILE A 227 1.07 13.33 0.84
N TRP A 228 1.78 12.25 1.11
CA TRP A 228 1.92 11.67 2.45
C TRP A 228 2.65 12.60 3.41
N ILE A 229 3.77 13.20 3.00
CA ILE A 229 4.54 14.15 3.82
C ILE A 229 3.65 15.35 4.17
N VAL A 230 3.08 16.01 3.16
CA VAL A 230 2.24 17.19 3.36
C VAL A 230 1.03 16.88 4.24
N LEU A 231 0.33 15.77 3.98
CA LEU A 231 -0.84 15.38 4.76
C LEU A 231 -0.48 15.11 6.22
N THR A 232 0.57 14.33 6.46
CA THR A 232 0.98 13.90 7.81
C THR A 232 1.49 15.08 8.63
N ASP A 233 2.26 15.98 8.01
CA ASP A 233 2.71 17.22 8.65
C ASP A 233 1.53 18.15 8.94
N MET A 234 0.65 18.38 7.97
CA MET A 234 -0.51 19.25 8.14
C MET A 234 -1.42 18.78 9.29
N ILE A 235 -1.70 17.47 9.39
CA ILE A 235 -2.54 16.95 10.46
C ILE A 235 -1.83 16.92 11.82
N SER A 236 -0.50 16.79 11.83
CA SER A 236 0.32 16.89 13.04
C SER A 236 0.45 18.32 13.56
N VAL A 237 0.17 19.32 12.73
CA VAL A 237 0.22 20.75 13.05
C VAL A 237 -1.10 21.26 13.66
N PHE A 238 -2.17 20.45 13.72
CA PHE A 238 -3.41 20.87 14.40
C PHE A 238 -3.22 20.98 15.93
N PRO A 239 -3.80 22.00 16.59
CA PRO A 239 -3.62 22.17 18.02
C PRO A 239 -4.14 20.95 18.81
N PRO A 240 -3.38 20.45 19.81
CA PRO A 240 -3.72 19.27 20.61
C PRO A 240 -5.13 19.23 21.19
N ASP A 241 -5.72 20.41 21.44
CA ASP A 241 -7.00 20.54 22.14
C ASP A 241 -8.19 20.91 21.25
N LEU A 242 -7.96 21.21 19.95
CA LEU A 242 -8.99 21.82 19.10
C LEU A 242 -10.05 20.83 18.59
N ILE A 243 -9.72 19.54 18.45
CA ILE A 243 -10.54 18.61 17.66
C ILE A 243 -11.58 17.87 18.51
N LEU A 244 -11.27 17.48 19.75
CA LEU A 244 -12.22 16.78 20.63
C LEU A 244 -12.49 17.52 21.94
N GLY A 245 -12.08 18.79 22.00
CA GLY A 245 -12.33 19.70 23.09
C GLY A 245 -11.75 19.17 24.40
N GLY A 246 -10.46 18.89 24.50
CA GLY A 246 -9.86 18.50 25.77
C GLY A 246 -10.06 19.59 26.85
N VAL A 247 -10.88 19.31 27.87
CA VAL A 247 -10.75 19.85 29.25
C VAL A 247 -11.77 19.14 30.15
N ALA A 248 -11.28 18.24 31.00
CA ALA A 248 -11.96 17.89 32.24
C ALA A 248 -11.31 18.69 33.37
N GLU A 249 -12.15 19.32 34.20
CA GLU A 249 -11.88 20.27 35.31
C GLU A 249 -11.92 21.78 34.93
N PRO A 250 -12.52 22.63 35.79
CA PRO A 250 -12.76 24.04 35.51
C PRO A 250 -11.44 24.82 35.49
N GLY A 251 -10.86 24.95 34.31
CA GLY A 251 -9.74 25.87 34.08
C GLY A 251 -8.84 25.44 32.94
N PHE A 252 -9.20 25.82 31.70
CA PHE A 252 -8.20 26.05 30.67
C PHE A 252 -7.25 27.12 31.20
N ASN A 253 -6.05 26.73 31.58
CA ASN A 253 -5.06 27.68 32.07
C ASN A 253 -4.07 27.99 30.94
N LYS A 254 -3.44 29.16 31.03
CA LYS A 254 -2.49 29.65 30.02
C LYS A 254 -1.35 28.65 29.75
N THR A 255 -0.99 27.80 30.71
CA THR A 255 0.11 26.83 30.59
C THR A 255 -0.21 25.76 29.56
N ASP A 256 -1.43 25.22 29.53
CA ASP A 256 -1.82 24.17 28.58
C ASP A 256 -1.80 24.69 27.14
N LEU A 257 -2.32 25.90 26.92
CA LEU A 257 -2.20 26.60 25.64
C LEU A 257 -0.75 26.80 25.21
N MET A 258 0.10 27.24 26.14
CA MET A 258 1.52 27.49 25.84
C MET A 258 2.28 26.19 25.57
N ASN A 259 1.94 25.08 26.24
CA ASN A 259 2.49 23.76 25.97
C ASN A 259 2.05 23.27 24.58
N GLY A 260 0.77 23.40 24.23
CA GLY A 260 0.27 23.07 22.89
C GLY A 260 0.92 23.90 21.78
N LEU A 261 1.13 25.21 22.00
CA LEU A 261 1.87 26.07 21.08
C LEU A 261 3.37 25.71 20.98
N ALA A 262 3.98 25.24 22.06
CA ALA A 262 5.37 24.80 22.07
C ALA A 262 5.55 23.49 21.27
N ILE A 263 4.65 22.52 21.46
CA ILE A 263 4.60 21.28 20.66
C ILE A 263 4.43 21.63 19.17
N TRP A 264 3.52 22.55 18.88
CA TRP A 264 3.31 23.04 17.51
C TRP A 264 4.56 23.66 16.88
N GLY A 265 5.27 24.52 17.62
CA GLY A 265 6.53 25.10 17.15
C GLY A 265 7.60 24.03 16.89
N GLN A 266 7.70 23.01 17.75
CA GLN A 266 8.60 21.88 17.53
C GLN A 266 8.29 21.15 16.22
N HIS A 267 7.02 20.91 15.92
CA HIS A 267 6.62 20.24 14.67
C HIS A 267 7.02 21.07 13.44
N PHE A 268 6.79 22.38 13.49
CA PHE A 268 7.17 23.27 12.38
C PHE A 268 8.68 23.27 12.13
N ASP A 269 9.49 23.32 13.19
CA ASP A 269 10.96 23.32 13.09
C ASP A 269 11.53 21.99 12.55
N GLN A 270 10.72 20.92 12.53
CA GLN A 270 11.14 19.58 12.15
C GLN A 270 10.72 19.17 10.73
N LEU A 271 9.99 20.02 9.99
CA LEU A 271 9.56 19.74 8.61
C LEU A 271 10.72 19.38 7.67
N GLY A 272 11.95 19.80 7.99
CA GLY A 272 13.15 19.41 7.25
C GLY A 272 13.42 17.90 7.24
N VAL A 273 13.00 17.15 8.27
CA VAL A 273 13.21 15.70 8.37
C VAL A 273 12.38 14.93 7.33
N PRO A 274 11.04 15.05 7.26
CA PRO A 274 10.26 14.38 6.23
C PRO A 274 10.60 14.91 4.82
N LEU A 275 10.88 16.22 4.65
CA LEU A 275 11.35 16.77 3.37
C LEU A 275 12.68 16.18 2.90
N GLY A 276 13.53 15.72 3.83
CA GLY A 276 14.77 15.03 3.51
C GLY A 276 14.58 13.73 2.72
N TRP A 277 13.43 13.05 2.84
CA TRP A 277 13.14 11.81 2.11
C TRP A 277 13.12 12.00 0.59
N ILE A 278 12.77 13.21 0.14
CA ILE A 278 12.56 13.54 -1.27
C ILE A 278 13.59 14.54 -1.82
N SER A 279 14.36 15.18 -0.94
CA SER A 279 15.35 16.19 -1.34
C SER A 279 16.80 15.69 -1.23
N ASP A 280 17.10 14.75 -0.33
CA ASP A 280 18.47 14.30 -0.06
C ASP A 280 19.00 13.35 -1.15
N PRO A 281 20.10 13.69 -1.85
CA PRO A 281 20.84 12.82 -2.75
C PRO A 281 21.16 11.41 -2.21
N ALA A 282 21.35 11.25 -0.91
CA ALA A 282 21.66 9.97 -0.28
C ALA A 282 20.50 8.96 -0.40
N MET A 283 19.28 9.44 -0.68
CA MET A 283 18.08 8.62 -0.82
C MET A 283 17.91 8.02 -2.22
N GLU A 284 18.80 8.33 -3.17
CA GLU A 284 18.72 7.78 -4.52
C GLU A 284 19.03 6.28 -4.60
N THR A 285 19.85 5.78 -3.68
CA THR A 285 20.27 4.39 -3.62
C THR A 285 19.99 3.79 -2.26
N ARG A 286 19.80 2.48 -2.22
CA ARG A 286 19.52 1.78 -0.97
C ARG A 286 20.70 1.93 -0.01
N ASN A 287 20.40 2.36 1.20
CA ASN A 287 21.35 2.56 2.28
C ASN A 287 20.70 2.12 3.64
N PRO A 288 21.48 2.04 4.74
CA PRO A 288 20.98 1.55 6.04
C PRO A 288 19.76 2.31 6.59
N TRP A 289 19.53 3.55 6.16
CA TRP A 289 18.38 4.35 6.56
C TRP A 289 17.05 3.69 6.17
N PHE A 290 17.00 3.06 4.98
CA PHE A 290 15.83 2.31 4.51
C PHE A 290 15.69 0.99 5.27
N ASP A 291 16.80 0.29 5.49
CA ASP A 291 16.80 -1.02 6.15
C ASP A 291 16.21 -0.95 7.57
N LYS A 292 16.52 0.10 8.33
CA LYS A 292 15.98 0.28 9.70
C LYS A 292 14.50 0.66 9.78
N ARG A 293 13.91 1.13 8.67
CA ARG A 293 12.48 1.52 8.54
C ARG A 293 11.64 0.47 7.81
N SER A 294 12.24 -0.67 7.47
CA SER A 294 11.60 -1.71 6.69
C SER A 294 11.18 -2.88 7.58
N PRO A 295 9.91 -3.27 7.63
CA PRO A 295 9.47 -4.44 8.39
C PRO A 295 10.21 -5.74 8.10
N MET A 296 10.78 -5.89 6.89
CA MET A 296 11.65 -7.03 6.57
C MET A 296 12.88 -7.15 7.47
N LEU A 297 13.22 -6.08 8.21
CA LEU A 297 14.19 -6.10 9.29
C LEU A 297 13.92 -7.22 10.30
N TYR A 298 12.65 -7.55 10.56
CA TYR A 298 12.23 -8.54 11.56
C TYR A 298 11.71 -9.84 10.94
N TRP A 299 12.00 -10.09 9.66
CA TRP A 299 11.70 -11.39 9.06
C TRP A 299 12.56 -12.51 9.67
N PRO A 300 12.07 -13.76 9.65
CA PRO A 300 12.82 -14.90 10.13
C PRO A 300 14.08 -15.19 9.28
N ASP A 301 14.03 -14.89 7.98
CA ASP A 301 15.22 -14.90 7.12
C ASP A 301 15.83 -13.51 7.03
N LYS A 302 17.15 -13.46 6.94
CA LYS A 302 17.94 -12.24 6.82
C LYS A 302 18.81 -12.30 5.56
N PRO A 303 19.22 -11.16 4.99
CA PRO A 303 20.24 -11.14 3.96
C PRO A 303 21.54 -11.79 4.43
N ALA A 304 22.34 -12.31 3.50
CA ALA A 304 23.63 -12.89 3.81
C ALA A 304 24.53 -11.87 4.55
N GLY A 305 25.04 -12.26 5.73
CA GLY A 305 25.80 -11.36 6.62
C GLY A 305 24.94 -10.53 7.59
N GLY A 306 23.61 -10.65 7.54
CA GLY A 306 22.68 -9.91 8.39
C GLY A 306 22.48 -8.45 7.94
N TRP A 307 21.71 -7.72 8.72
CA TRP A 307 21.47 -6.29 8.48
C TRP A 307 22.62 -5.45 9.01
N ASN A 308 23.14 -4.54 8.21
CA ASN A 308 24.14 -3.56 8.64
C ASN A 308 23.46 -2.24 9.00
N LEU A 309 23.06 -2.10 10.26
CA LEU A 309 22.30 -0.93 10.74
C LEU A 309 23.18 0.18 11.32
N GLY A 310 24.50 0.00 11.35
CA GLY A 310 25.42 0.91 12.04
C GLY A 310 25.47 0.68 13.56
N SER A 311 26.34 1.44 14.25
CA SER A 311 26.63 1.28 15.69
C SER A 311 25.70 2.05 16.63
N GLU A 312 24.78 2.84 16.08
CA GLU A 312 23.88 3.71 16.85
C GLU A 312 22.69 2.96 17.46
N PHE A 313 22.44 1.72 17.03
CA PHE A 313 21.32 0.90 17.48
C PHE A 313 21.80 -0.26 18.37
N PRO A 314 20.96 -0.71 19.33
CA PRO A 314 21.23 -1.90 20.11
C PRO A 314 21.52 -3.08 19.18
N ALA A 315 22.55 -3.87 19.49
CA ALA A 315 22.94 -5.03 18.67
C ALA A 315 21.82 -6.07 18.48
N ALA A 316 20.79 -6.05 19.33
CA ALA A 316 19.60 -6.89 19.21
C ALA A 316 18.67 -6.47 18.05
N VAL A 317 18.68 -5.19 17.67
CA VAL A 317 17.90 -4.67 16.52
C VAL A 317 18.45 -5.29 15.24
N GLY A 318 17.58 -5.89 14.43
CA GLY A 318 17.95 -6.67 13.25
C GLY A 318 18.31 -8.13 13.53
N GLY A 319 18.64 -8.49 14.78
CA GLY A 319 18.74 -9.88 15.25
C GLY A 319 17.39 -10.49 15.62
N ASN A 320 16.47 -9.66 16.12
CA ASN A 320 15.12 -10.10 16.46
C ASN A 320 14.28 -10.48 15.23
N VAL A 321 13.20 -11.21 15.50
CA VAL A 321 12.23 -11.65 14.49
C VAL A 321 10.80 -11.46 15.02
N ILE A 322 9.85 -11.31 14.11
CA ILE A 322 8.42 -11.36 14.43
C ILE A 322 8.15 -12.68 15.19
N PRO A 323 7.54 -12.64 16.38
CA PRO A 323 7.25 -13.82 17.19
C PRO A 323 6.43 -14.84 16.39
N LYS A 324 6.97 -16.05 16.19
CA LYS A 324 6.34 -17.09 15.35
C LYS A 324 4.94 -17.53 15.82
N ASN A 325 4.62 -17.32 17.09
CA ASN A 325 3.32 -17.66 17.67
C ASN A 325 2.35 -16.46 17.74
N LEU A 326 2.77 -15.26 17.32
CA LEU A 326 1.88 -14.10 17.23
C LEU A 326 0.85 -14.32 16.11
N PRO A 327 -0.45 -14.27 16.41
CA PRO A 327 -1.48 -14.26 15.39
C PRO A 327 -1.46 -12.97 14.55
N VAL A 328 -1.43 -13.09 13.22
CA VAL A 328 -1.42 -11.95 12.28
C VAL A 328 -2.56 -12.04 11.26
N PHE A 329 -3.31 -10.94 11.10
CA PHE A 329 -4.30 -10.78 10.03
C PHE A 329 -3.87 -9.70 9.04
N ASN A 330 -3.41 -10.10 7.86
CA ASN A 330 -3.05 -9.19 6.78
C ASN A 330 -4.28 -8.77 5.97
N ALA A 331 -4.37 -7.50 5.58
CA ALA A 331 -5.37 -7.05 4.63
C ALA A 331 -4.75 -6.07 3.62
N THR A 332 -5.06 -6.21 2.34
CA THR A 332 -4.55 -5.31 1.29
C THR A 332 -5.48 -5.31 0.06
N GLY A 333 -5.18 -4.48 -0.93
CA GLY A 333 -5.94 -4.39 -2.19
C GLY A 333 -5.08 -4.69 -3.41
N TRP A 334 -5.67 -5.24 -4.48
CA TRP A 334 -5.00 -5.42 -5.78
C TRP A 334 -4.57 -4.11 -6.43
N PHE A 335 -5.17 -2.98 -6.03
CA PHE A 335 -4.81 -1.64 -6.48
C PHE A 335 -4.30 -0.78 -5.32
N ASP A 336 -3.86 -1.41 -4.24
CA ASP A 336 -3.16 -0.75 -3.14
C ASP A 336 -1.69 -0.52 -3.51
N ILE A 337 -1.12 0.59 -3.04
CA ILE A 337 0.29 0.94 -3.27
C ILE A 337 1.26 -0.02 -2.57
N PHE A 338 0.83 -0.71 -1.51
CA PHE A 338 1.62 -1.63 -0.71
C PHE A 338 1.26 -3.09 -0.95
N GLU A 339 0.46 -3.40 -1.98
CA GLU A 339 0.04 -4.75 -2.36
C GLU A 339 1.23 -5.73 -2.35
N ARG A 340 2.31 -5.38 -3.05
CA ARG A 340 3.53 -6.19 -3.09
C ARG A 340 4.07 -6.45 -1.69
N GLY A 341 4.15 -5.41 -0.86
CA GLY A 341 4.69 -5.50 0.49
C GLY A 341 3.89 -6.41 1.41
N ASP A 342 2.57 -6.26 1.41
CA ASP A 342 1.67 -7.11 2.21
C ASP A 342 1.77 -8.58 1.83
N LEU A 343 1.79 -8.87 0.53
CA LEU A 343 1.90 -10.25 0.04
C LEU A 343 3.24 -10.88 0.41
N LEU A 344 4.34 -10.11 0.31
CA LEU A 344 5.67 -10.57 0.74
C LEU A 344 5.76 -10.74 2.25
N GLN A 345 5.11 -9.88 3.04
CA GLN A 345 5.02 -10.03 4.50
C GLN A 345 4.33 -11.34 4.89
N TYR A 346 3.22 -11.66 4.25
CA TYR A 346 2.48 -12.88 4.52
C TYR A 346 3.26 -14.15 4.12
N GLU A 347 3.96 -14.10 2.98
CA GLU A 347 4.73 -15.21 2.44
C GLU A 347 6.05 -15.42 3.19
N TYR A 348 6.89 -14.38 3.26
CA TYR A 348 8.26 -14.46 3.79
C TYR A 348 8.33 -14.06 5.26
N GLY A 349 7.71 -12.95 5.65
CA GLY A 349 7.74 -12.45 7.03
C GLY A 349 7.08 -13.40 8.02
N LEU A 350 6.00 -14.06 7.60
CA LEU A 350 5.24 -15.02 8.40
C LEU A 350 5.49 -16.47 7.99
N LYS A 351 6.62 -16.79 7.35
CA LYS A 351 6.90 -18.17 6.88
C LYS A 351 6.98 -19.19 8.02
N ASN A 352 7.43 -18.75 9.20
CA ASN A 352 7.57 -19.60 10.40
C ASN A 352 6.30 -19.57 11.28
N THR A 353 5.32 -18.73 10.94
CA THR A 353 4.03 -18.66 11.64
C THR A 353 3.14 -19.79 11.18
N ALA A 354 2.57 -20.52 12.13
CA ALA A 354 1.63 -21.61 11.83
C ALA A 354 0.46 -21.10 10.96
N ALA A 355 -0.01 -21.91 10.01
CA ALA A 355 -1.16 -21.55 9.17
C ALA A 355 -2.41 -21.22 10.01
N SER A 356 -2.55 -21.85 11.17
CA SER A 356 -3.61 -21.56 12.13
C SER A 356 -3.45 -20.23 12.87
N ASN A 357 -2.37 -19.47 12.66
CA ASN A 357 -2.05 -18.18 13.29
C ASN A 357 -1.85 -17.05 12.29
N LYS A 358 -2.04 -17.29 10.98
CA LYS A 358 -2.02 -16.21 10.00
C LYS A 358 -3.25 -16.28 9.10
N SER A 359 -3.78 -15.12 8.74
CA SER A 359 -4.89 -14.98 7.81
C SER A 359 -4.66 -13.76 6.92
N MET A 360 -5.21 -13.79 5.72
CA MET A 360 -5.04 -12.71 4.75
C MET A 360 -6.31 -12.47 3.96
N ILE A 361 -6.53 -11.23 3.58
CA ILE A 361 -7.60 -10.84 2.68
C ILE A 361 -7.11 -9.82 1.67
N VAL A 362 -7.41 -10.06 0.39
CA VAL A 362 -7.00 -9.21 -0.74
C VAL A 362 -8.23 -8.88 -1.57
N GLY A 363 -8.59 -7.60 -1.64
CA GLY A 363 -9.76 -7.14 -2.38
C GLY A 363 -9.45 -6.22 -3.55
N PRO A 364 -10.47 -5.74 -4.28
CA PRO A 364 -10.31 -4.87 -5.43
C PRO A 364 -10.21 -3.38 -5.01
N TRP A 365 -9.45 -3.09 -3.95
CA TRP A 365 -9.40 -1.76 -3.33
C TRP A 365 -8.18 -0.97 -3.75
N TYR A 366 -8.31 0.35 -3.65
CA TYR A 366 -7.24 1.33 -3.64
C TYR A 366 -6.78 1.63 -2.22
N HIS A 367 -5.70 2.41 -2.07
CA HIS A 367 -5.09 2.64 -0.75
C HIS A 367 -6.02 3.27 0.29
N ILE A 368 -6.79 4.32 -0.06
CA ILE A 368 -7.67 4.97 0.93
C ILE A 368 -8.77 4.03 1.42
N ASP A 369 -9.29 3.21 0.51
CA ASP A 369 -10.35 2.25 0.79
C ASP A 369 -9.81 1.11 1.65
N ALA A 370 -8.64 0.56 1.28
CA ALA A 370 -8.01 -0.50 2.02
C ALA A 370 -7.56 -0.04 3.42
N ALA A 371 -6.79 1.06 3.50
CA ALA A 371 -6.13 1.51 4.71
C ALA A 371 -7.02 2.30 5.69
N PHE A 372 -7.88 3.18 5.19
CA PHE A 372 -8.74 4.04 6.02
C PHE A 372 -10.19 3.59 6.06
N MET A 373 -10.57 2.65 5.18
CA MET A 373 -11.89 2.01 5.20
C MET A 373 -13.05 3.04 5.24
N MET A 374 -12.89 4.17 4.54
CA MET A 374 -13.90 5.22 4.44
C MET A 374 -15.13 4.72 3.68
N THR A 375 -16.29 5.35 3.89
CA THR A 375 -17.59 4.76 3.59
C THR A 375 -17.82 4.19 2.19
N GLY A 376 -18.57 3.10 2.13
CA GLY A 376 -18.68 2.15 1.02
C GLY A 376 -17.95 0.88 1.43
N VAL A 377 -16.81 1.07 2.05
CA VAL A 377 -15.96 0.03 2.59
C VAL A 377 -16.42 -0.31 4.01
N ASN A 378 -17.39 -1.21 4.18
CA ASN A 378 -17.58 -1.89 5.48
C ASN A 378 -16.41 -2.83 5.72
N GLY A 379 -15.25 -2.24 6.02
CA GLY A 379 -13.96 -2.87 6.11
C GLY A 379 -13.77 -3.95 5.05
N MET A 380 -13.57 -3.54 3.77
CA MET A 380 -13.35 -4.39 2.59
C MET A 380 -14.58 -4.75 1.73
N GLY A 381 -15.65 -3.96 1.79
CA GLY A 381 -16.93 -4.31 1.13
C GLY A 381 -17.71 -5.42 1.86
N LEU A 382 -17.41 -5.63 3.14
CA LEU A 382 -17.98 -6.67 4.01
C LEU A 382 -19.18 -6.17 4.84
N VAL A 383 -20.21 -5.59 4.19
CA VAL A 383 -21.43 -5.16 4.91
C VAL A 383 -22.24 -6.38 5.39
N GLY A 384 -22.39 -6.57 6.70
CA GLY A 384 -23.26 -7.60 7.28
C GLY A 384 -24.76 -7.20 7.34
N LYS A 385 -25.64 -8.20 7.55
CA LYS A 385 -27.12 -8.23 7.44
C LYS A 385 -27.91 -7.03 8.01
N ASN A 386 -27.30 -6.23 8.89
CA ASN A 386 -27.96 -5.12 9.57
C ASN A 386 -27.64 -3.74 8.97
N GLY A 387 -26.82 -3.65 7.91
CA GLY A 387 -26.65 -2.41 7.15
C GLY A 387 -26.13 -1.21 7.97
N ASN A 388 -25.37 -1.46 9.05
CA ASN A 388 -24.70 -0.40 9.81
C ASN A 388 -23.47 0.08 9.03
N GLY A 389 -23.73 0.65 7.86
CA GLY A 389 -22.75 1.19 6.93
C GLY A 389 -22.33 2.57 7.38
N LEU A 390 -21.26 2.62 8.18
CA LEU A 390 -20.34 3.76 8.16
C LEU A 390 -18.98 3.46 8.83
N PHE A 391 -18.92 2.56 9.82
CA PHE A 391 -17.73 2.37 10.67
C PHE A 391 -17.41 0.91 11.07
N SER A 392 -17.95 -0.12 10.43
CA SER A 392 -17.85 -1.49 10.99
C SER A 392 -16.52 -2.18 10.65
N TRP A 393 -15.54 -2.19 11.57
CA TRP A 393 -14.35 -3.06 11.52
C TRP A 393 -14.67 -4.51 11.95
N ASP A 394 -15.81 -5.04 11.55
CA ASP A 394 -16.39 -6.30 12.06
C ASP A 394 -15.48 -7.52 11.86
N ILE A 395 -14.72 -7.58 10.77
CA ILE A 395 -13.77 -8.66 10.51
C ILE A 395 -12.55 -8.59 11.44
N LEU A 396 -12.08 -7.39 11.77
CA LEU A 396 -11.00 -7.19 12.72
C LEU A 396 -11.49 -7.51 14.14
N VAL A 397 -12.71 -7.11 14.47
CA VAL A 397 -13.37 -7.51 15.73
C VAL A 397 -13.48 -9.04 15.81
N ARG A 398 -13.93 -9.70 14.74
CA ARG A 398 -14.01 -11.17 14.67
C ARG A 398 -12.65 -11.82 14.88
N TRP A 399 -11.60 -11.29 14.24
CA TRP A 399 -10.23 -11.75 14.42
C TRP A 399 -9.76 -11.60 15.87
N MET A 400 -9.93 -10.42 16.47
CA MET A 400 -9.55 -10.17 17.86
C MET A 400 -10.37 -11.01 18.84
N ASP A 401 -11.67 -11.20 18.58
CA ASP A 401 -12.55 -12.07 19.37
C ASP A 401 -12.01 -13.51 19.38
N TRP A 402 -11.54 -13.99 18.22
CA TRP A 402 -10.96 -15.32 18.12
C TRP A 402 -9.63 -15.41 18.87
N ARG A 403 -8.72 -14.48 18.61
CA ARG A 403 -7.33 -14.58 19.08
C ARG A 403 -7.12 -14.14 20.52
N MET A 404 -7.90 -13.17 20.99
CA MET A 404 -7.74 -12.60 22.33
C MET A 404 -8.79 -13.11 23.31
N LYS A 405 -10.01 -13.40 22.85
CA LYS A 405 -11.13 -13.85 23.71
C LYS A 405 -11.45 -15.34 23.57
N GLY A 406 -10.73 -16.06 22.71
CA GLY A 406 -10.89 -17.51 22.53
C GLY A 406 -12.21 -17.92 21.88
N LYS A 407 -12.93 -17.00 21.20
CA LYS A 407 -14.15 -17.37 20.45
C LYS A 407 -13.76 -18.22 19.25
N ASN A 408 -14.43 -19.35 19.01
CA ASN A 408 -14.05 -20.21 17.90
C ASN A 408 -14.36 -19.54 16.55
N ASP A 409 -13.50 -19.76 15.54
CA ASP A 409 -13.71 -19.33 14.17
C ASP A 409 -13.40 -20.49 13.20
N PRO A 410 -14.36 -21.43 13.03
CA PRO A 410 -14.12 -22.61 12.21
C PRO A 410 -13.89 -22.27 10.74
N PHE A 411 -14.43 -21.14 10.26
CA PHE A 411 -14.27 -20.73 8.88
C PHE A 411 -12.85 -20.25 8.58
N LEU A 412 -12.32 -19.28 9.34
CA LEU A 412 -10.96 -18.77 9.12
C LEU A 412 -9.88 -19.81 9.48
N GLN A 413 -10.20 -20.78 10.35
CA GLN A 413 -9.35 -21.96 10.57
C GLN A 413 -9.23 -22.84 9.31
N GLN A 414 -10.33 -22.97 8.56
CA GLN A 414 -10.37 -23.80 7.37
C GLN A 414 -9.87 -23.07 6.12
N PHE A 415 -10.17 -21.78 6.01
CA PHE A 415 -9.84 -20.92 4.86
C PHE A 415 -9.28 -19.58 5.35
N PRO A 416 -7.98 -19.53 5.71
CA PRO A 416 -7.33 -18.34 6.23
C PRO A 416 -7.10 -17.24 5.17
N VAL A 417 -7.22 -17.56 3.88
CA VAL A 417 -6.96 -16.61 2.78
C VAL A 417 -8.24 -16.30 2.02
N LEU A 418 -8.55 -15.02 1.85
CA LEU A 418 -9.70 -14.52 1.09
C LEU A 418 -9.22 -13.65 -0.06
N LEU A 419 -9.50 -14.04 -1.30
CA LEU A 419 -9.09 -13.31 -2.50
C LEU A 419 -10.32 -12.85 -3.27
N TYR A 420 -10.36 -11.60 -3.70
CA TYR A 420 -11.28 -11.16 -4.72
C TYR A 420 -10.70 -11.50 -6.09
N VAL A 421 -11.39 -12.34 -6.87
CA VAL A 421 -10.91 -12.77 -8.18
C VAL A 421 -11.44 -11.80 -9.22
N LEU A 422 -10.56 -10.94 -9.76
CA LEU A 422 -10.88 -10.01 -10.85
C LEU A 422 -11.34 -10.78 -12.09
N GLY A 423 -12.24 -10.18 -12.88
CA GLY A 423 -12.80 -10.81 -14.09
C GLY A 423 -13.91 -11.83 -13.80
N GLU A 424 -13.88 -12.52 -12.67
CA GLU A 424 -15.07 -13.15 -12.07
C GLU A 424 -15.89 -12.18 -11.22
N GLU A 425 -15.24 -11.13 -10.71
CA GLU A 425 -15.83 -10.14 -9.81
C GLU A 425 -16.44 -10.80 -8.56
N LYS A 426 -15.70 -11.76 -7.98
CA LYS A 426 -16.21 -12.65 -6.93
C LYS A 426 -15.16 -13.01 -5.89
N TRP A 427 -15.59 -13.12 -4.63
CA TRP A 427 -14.76 -13.57 -3.51
C TRP A 427 -14.53 -15.08 -3.50
N ARG A 428 -13.30 -15.47 -3.22
CA ARG A 428 -12.85 -16.86 -3.13
C ARG A 428 -12.08 -17.09 -1.85
N ALA A 429 -12.47 -18.12 -1.12
CA ALA A 429 -11.78 -18.59 0.08
C ALA A 429 -10.75 -19.65 -0.30
N GLU A 430 -9.53 -19.52 0.21
CA GLU A 430 -8.35 -20.30 -0.14
C GLU A 430 -7.64 -20.78 1.14
N LYS A 431 -6.95 -21.92 1.05
CA LYS A 431 -6.14 -22.44 2.15
C LYS A 431 -4.75 -21.81 2.25
N THR A 432 -4.19 -21.38 1.13
CA THR A 432 -2.81 -20.90 1.05
C THR A 432 -2.70 -19.69 0.15
N TRP A 433 -1.71 -18.84 0.48
CA TRP A 433 -1.13 -17.88 -0.44
C TRP A 433 0.41 -18.01 -0.35
N PRO A 434 1.13 -18.08 -1.48
CA PRO A 434 0.62 -18.29 -2.84
C PRO A 434 -0.28 -19.53 -2.96
N LEU A 435 -1.02 -19.62 -4.07
CA LEU A 435 -1.85 -20.81 -4.32
C LEU A 435 -0.98 -22.07 -4.34
N ASP A 436 -1.56 -23.20 -3.90
CA ASP A 436 -0.88 -24.49 -3.91
C ASP A 436 -0.27 -24.78 -5.29
N SER A 437 0.98 -25.29 -5.31
CA SER A 437 1.72 -25.51 -6.55
C SER A 437 1.04 -26.50 -7.50
N SER A 438 0.22 -27.44 -6.99
CA SER A 438 -0.60 -28.33 -7.82
C SER A 438 -1.70 -27.60 -8.60
N ARG A 439 -2.06 -26.39 -8.18
CA ARG A 439 -2.99 -25.52 -8.91
C ARG A 439 -2.30 -24.64 -9.95
N LEU A 440 -0.99 -24.47 -9.90
CA LEU A 440 -0.27 -23.49 -10.72
C LEU A 440 0.56 -24.16 -11.81
N ALA A 441 0.34 -23.74 -13.05
CA ALA A 441 1.18 -24.12 -14.19
C ALA A 441 1.90 -22.89 -14.76
N SER A 442 3.18 -23.05 -15.14
CA SER A 442 3.91 -21.99 -15.86
C SER A 442 3.31 -21.76 -17.24
N LYS A 443 3.20 -20.49 -17.63
CA LYS A 443 2.84 -20.08 -18.99
C LYS A 443 3.73 -18.92 -19.43
N THR A 444 4.03 -18.89 -20.72
CA THR A 444 4.84 -17.86 -21.34
C THR A 444 4.14 -17.34 -22.59
N TYR A 445 4.10 -16.02 -22.74
CA TYR A 445 3.84 -15.37 -24.02
C TYR A 445 5.11 -14.68 -24.52
N TYR A 446 5.30 -14.63 -25.83
CA TYR A 446 6.43 -13.99 -26.49
C TYR A 446 5.96 -12.75 -27.23
N LEU A 447 6.76 -11.69 -27.17
CA LEU A 447 6.54 -10.48 -27.94
C LEU A 447 7.01 -10.73 -29.38
N SER A 448 6.19 -10.34 -30.35
CA SER A 448 6.49 -10.50 -31.79
C SER A 448 6.61 -9.15 -32.51
N LYS A 449 6.96 -9.20 -33.80
CA LYS A 449 6.89 -8.07 -34.74
C LYS A 449 5.70 -8.20 -35.69
N ALA A 450 4.77 -9.11 -35.41
CA ALA A 450 3.57 -9.29 -36.21
C ALA A 450 2.46 -8.35 -35.72
N ALA A 451 1.65 -7.85 -36.66
CA ALA A 451 0.45 -7.11 -36.30
C ALA A 451 -0.58 -8.05 -35.64
N PRO A 452 -1.33 -7.60 -34.62
CA PRO A 452 -2.40 -8.38 -34.03
C PRO A 452 -3.66 -8.37 -34.91
N SER A 453 -4.60 -9.27 -34.63
CA SER A 453 -5.91 -9.21 -35.24
C SER A 453 -6.70 -7.98 -34.77
N LEU A 454 -7.39 -7.31 -35.71
CA LEU A 454 -8.24 -6.16 -35.40
C LEU A 454 -9.46 -6.59 -34.57
N ILE A 455 -9.87 -5.72 -33.65
CA ILE A 455 -11.15 -5.83 -32.94
C ILE A 455 -12.15 -4.95 -33.70
N LEU A 456 -13.23 -5.56 -34.22
CA LEU A 456 -14.20 -4.83 -35.01
C LEU A 456 -14.90 -3.76 -34.17
N GLY A 457 -14.88 -2.51 -34.64
CA GLY A 457 -15.47 -1.36 -33.93
C GLY A 457 -14.58 -0.73 -32.87
N ASP A 458 -13.39 -1.28 -32.62
CA ASP A 458 -12.39 -0.67 -31.75
C ASP A 458 -11.54 0.36 -32.51
N TRP A 459 -11.55 1.61 -32.04
CA TRP A 459 -10.75 2.68 -32.62
C TRP A 459 -9.26 2.52 -32.33
N PHE A 460 -8.91 1.90 -31.19
CA PHE A 460 -7.55 1.84 -30.69
C PHE A 460 -6.62 1.07 -31.63
N GLY A 461 -7.08 -0.07 -32.16
CA GLY A 461 -6.32 -0.87 -33.11
C GLY A 461 -5.95 -0.12 -34.40
N VAL A 462 -6.69 0.93 -34.76
CA VAL A 462 -6.42 1.78 -35.92
C VAL A 462 -5.48 2.92 -35.55
N VAL A 463 -5.78 3.63 -34.46
CA VAL A 463 -5.00 4.80 -34.01
C VAL A 463 -3.59 4.41 -33.57
N ASN A 464 -3.44 3.27 -32.88
CA ASN A 464 -2.15 2.79 -32.38
C ASN A 464 -1.51 1.71 -33.29
N ALA A 465 -1.94 1.59 -34.55
CA ALA A 465 -1.54 0.49 -35.43
C ALA A 465 -0.01 0.32 -35.60
N VAL A 466 0.74 1.42 -35.59
CA VAL A 466 2.22 1.42 -35.74
C VAL A 466 2.96 0.89 -34.50
N ASN A 467 2.30 0.92 -33.35
CA ASN A 467 2.85 0.49 -32.06
C ASN A 467 2.15 -0.76 -31.51
N ASN A 468 1.23 -1.35 -32.27
CA ASN A 468 0.43 -2.49 -31.83
C ASN A 468 0.92 -3.78 -32.50
N TYR A 469 1.35 -4.71 -31.67
CA TYR A 469 1.98 -5.96 -32.05
C TYR A 469 1.26 -7.15 -31.41
N LYS A 470 1.63 -8.36 -31.82
CA LYS A 470 1.03 -9.59 -31.33
C LYS A 470 1.83 -10.20 -30.17
N LEU A 471 1.14 -10.68 -29.14
CA LEU A 471 1.65 -11.67 -28.18
C LEU A 471 1.34 -13.08 -28.68
N VAL A 472 2.35 -13.95 -28.72
CA VAL A 472 2.23 -15.33 -29.23
C VAL A 472 2.59 -16.35 -28.16
N SER A 473 1.91 -17.50 -28.13
CA SER A 473 2.21 -18.60 -27.19
C SER A 473 3.47 -19.39 -27.56
N SER A 474 3.94 -19.24 -28.79
CA SER A 474 5.14 -19.87 -29.33
C SER A 474 5.65 -19.05 -30.50
N VAL A 475 6.97 -18.93 -30.62
CA VAL A 475 7.60 -18.14 -31.69
C VAL A 475 7.64 -18.93 -33.00
N ALA A 476 7.16 -18.31 -34.08
CA ALA A 476 7.33 -18.76 -35.47
C ALA A 476 8.27 -17.82 -36.24
N ALA A 477 8.86 -18.29 -37.35
CA ALA A 477 9.75 -17.47 -38.16
C ALA A 477 9.09 -16.18 -38.68
N THR A 478 7.79 -16.23 -38.97
CA THR A 478 6.96 -15.11 -39.43
C THR A 478 6.72 -14.05 -38.37
N ASP A 479 6.95 -14.37 -37.09
CA ASP A 479 6.79 -13.42 -35.99
C ASP A 479 7.90 -12.38 -36.00
N TYR A 480 9.09 -12.74 -36.49
CA TYR A 480 10.26 -11.85 -36.54
C TYR A 480 10.68 -11.46 -37.96
N ASN A 481 10.28 -12.22 -38.97
CA ASN A 481 10.72 -12.06 -40.35
C ASN A 481 9.54 -12.01 -41.32
N ASN A 482 9.71 -11.31 -42.44
CA ASN A 482 8.93 -11.56 -43.64
C ASN A 482 9.49 -12.84 -44.28
N VAL A 483 8.62 -13.83 -44.50
CA VAL A 483 9.01 -15.11 -45.08
C VAL A 483 8.35 -15.25 -46.44
N PHE A 484 9.15 -15.26 -47.50
CA PHE A 484 8.66 -15.47 -48.87
C PHE A 484 9.50 -16.56 -49.54
N LEU A 485 8.86 -17.66 -49.95
CA LEU A 485 9.51 -18.84 -50.54
C LEU A 485 10.71 -19.37 -49.71
N GLY A 486 10.60 -19.32 -48.38
CA GLY A 486 11.66 -19.77 -47.45
C GLY A 486 12.77 -18.76 -47.19
N ILE A 487 12.83 -17.63 -47.91
CA ILE A 487 13.76 -16.53 -47.63
C ILE A 487 13.19 -15.70 -46.48
N LYS A 488 13.99 -15.52 -45.42
CA LYS A 488 13.67 -14.69 -44.26
C LYS A 488 14.32 -13.31 -44.39
N THR A 489 13.52 -12.25 -44.35
CA THR A 489 14.01 -10.87 -44.18
C THR A 489 13.51 -10.29 -42.85
N PRO A 490 14.39 -9.78 -41.97
CA PRO A 490 13.97 -9.29 -40.66
C PRO A 490 12.95 -8.16 -40.75
N LYS A 491 11.90 -8.24 -39.92
CA LYS A 491 10.99 -7.13 -39.69
C LYS A 491 11.66 -6.06 -38.80
N PRO A 492 11.28 -4.78 -38.93
CA PRO A 492 11.73 -3.73 -38.03
C PRO A 492 11.42 -4.06 -36.57
N ASN A 493 12.36 -3.73 -35.67
CA ASN A 493 12.13 -3.82 -34.23
C ASN A 493 11.11 -2.75 -33.78
N PRO A 494 10.25 -3.06 -32.77
CA PRO A 494 9.43 -2.05 -32.13
C PRO A 494 10.27 -0.93 -31.53
N VAL A 495 9.79 0.30 -31.63
CA VAL A 495 10.47 1.49 -31.11
C VAL A 495 9.52 2.29 -30.23
N LEU A 496 9.86 2.41 -28.96
CA LEU A 496 9.21 3.32 -28.02
C LEU A 496 9.91 4.68 -28.07
N TYR A 497 9.13 5.74 -28.26
CA TYR A 497 9.60 7.11 -28.16
C TYR A 497 9.14 7.67 -26.81
N HIS A 498 10.08 8.26 -26.07
CA HIS A 498 9.79 8.96 -24.83
C HIS A 498 10.07 10.45 -25.00
N SER A 499 9.12 11.28 -24.57
CA SER A 499 9.20 12.73 -24.65
C SER A 499 8.47 13.34 -23.44
N PRO A 500 9.06 14.34 -22.76
CA PRO A 500 8.43 15.02 -21.64
C PRO A 500 7.16 15.79 -22.03
N GLU A 501 6.94 16.05 -23.33
CA GLU A 501 5.72 16.64 -23.86
C GLU A 501 4.56 15.64 -24.02
N ALA A 502 4.82 14.33 -23.90
CA ALA A 502 3.86 13.26 -24.10
C ALA A 502 4.02 12.17 -23.02
N LEU A 503 3.71 12.53 -21.77
CA LEU A 503 3.75 11.61 -20.64
C LEU A 503 2.49 10.75 -20.54
N HIS A 504 2.69 9.48 -20.22
CA HIS A 504 1.69 8.45 -19.94
C HIS A 504 1.54 8.22 -18.44
N GLY A 505 0.38 7.74 -17.98
CA GLY A 505 0.08 7.37 -16.60
C GLY A 505 -1.25 7.95 -16.11
N LEU A 506 -1.48 9.26 -16.23
CA LEU A 506 -2.62 9.94 -15.60
C LEU A 506 -4.01 9.35 -15.96
N PRO A 507 -4.34 9.04 -17.23
CA PRO A 507 -5.61 8.40 -17.58
C PRO A 507 -5.61 6.88 -17.37
N SER A 508 -4.60 6.30 -16.71
CA SER A 508 -4.51 4.87 -16.40
C SER A 508 -4.97 4.56 -14.98
N ARG A 509 -5.47 3.33 -14.78
CA ARG A 509 -5.74 2.79 -13.46
C ARG A 509 -4.46 2.67 -12.62
N SER A 510 -3.30 2.50 -13.26
CA SER A 510 -1.99 2.50 -12.63
C SER A 510 -1.81 3.80 -11.84
N ALA A 511 -2.07 4.97 -12.42
CA ALA A 511 -2.01 6.23 -11.65
C ALA A 511 -3.05 6.26 -10.52
N GLN A 512 -4.24 5.70 -10.69
CA GLN A 512 -5.25 5.66 -9.61
C GLN A 512 -4.85 4.78 -8.41
N ARG A 513 -3.96 3.79 -8.59
CA ARG A 513 -3.33 3.06 -7.47
C ARG A 513 -2.64 4.03 -6.52
N TRP A 514 -1.93 5.04 -7.05
CA TRP A 514 -1.11 6.01 -6.30
C TRP A 514 -1.88 7.26 -5.90
N LEU A 515 -2.76 7.75 -6.79
CA LEU A 515 -3.83 8.71 -6.51
C LEU A 515 -4.91 8.12 -5.58
N GLY A 516 -4.60 7.13 -4.74
CA GLY A 516 -5.55 6.50 -3.83
C GLY A 516 -6.34 7.49 -2.96
N PHE A 517 -5.89 8.75 -2.83
CA PHE A 517 -6.58 9.86 -2.17
C PHE A 517 -7.45 10.75 -3.08
N SER A 518 -7.64 10.39 -4.35
CA SER A 518 -8.39 11.17 -5.34
C SER A 518 -9.86 11.28 -4.92
N PRO A 519 -10.46 12.48 -4.97
CA PRO A 519 -11.89 12.63 -4.72
C PRO A 519 -12.74 11.76 -5.65
N LEU A 520 -12.29 11.50 -6.88
CA LEU A 520 -13.04 10.71 -7.86
C LEU A 520 -13.03 9.21 -7.54
N THR A 521 -11.89 8.66 -7.09
CA THR A 521 -11.81 7.27 -6.64
C THR A 521 -12.71 7.09 -5.42
N MET A 522 -12.63 7.97 -4.44
CA MET A 522 -13.50 7.93 -3.26
C MET A 522 -15.00 7.99 -3.62
N ILE A 523 -15.41 8.89 -4.54
CA ILE A 523 -16.81 8.96 -5.01
C ILE A 523 -17.24 7.65 -5.66
N SER A 524 -16.41 7.06 -6.52
CA SER A 524 -16.73 5.80 -7.19
C SER A 524 -16.94 4.65 -6.19
N GLN A 525 -16.08 4.56 -5.18
CA GLN A 525 -16.10 3.50 -4.18
C GLN A 525 -17.28 3.68 -3.20
N ILE A 526 -17.58 4.91 -2.78
CA ILE A 526 -18.81 5.24 -2.05
C ILE A 526 -20.03 4.83 -2.88
N SER A 527 -20.09 5.20 -4.16
CA SER A 527 -21.22 4.85 -5.04
C SER A 527 -21.41 3.35 -5.14
N LYS A 528 -20.33 2.61 -5.44
CA LYS A 528 -20.35 1.17 -5.63
C LYS A 528 -20.80 0.43 -4.39
N TYR A 529 -20.18 0.71 -3.24
CA TYR A 529 -20.40 -0.12 -2.07
C TYR A 529 -21.38 0.46 -1.03
N THR A 530 -21.61 1.78 -1.00
CA THR A 530 -22.63 2.38 -0.11
C THR A 530 -23.98 2.44 -0.80
N LEU A 531 -24.00 2.90 -2.06
CA LEU A 531 -25.24 3.13 -2.80
C LEU A 531 -25.65 1.91 -3.65
N GLY A 532 -24.76 0.94 -3.82
CA GLY A 532 -24.99 -0.22 -4.70
C GLY A 532 -24.99 0.14 -6.18
N ILE A 533 -24.39 1.29 -6.55
CA ILE A 533 -24.35 1.79 -7.92
C ILE A 533 -22.90 1.69 -8.40
N ASP A 534 -22.59 0.63 -9.13
CA ASP A 534 -21.30 0.44 -9.77
C ASP A 534 -21.20 1.34 -11.01
N MET A 535 -20.29 2.32 -10.95
CA MET A 535 -20.01 3.25 -12.06
C MET A 535 -18.62 3.03 -12.64
N ASP A 536 -17.88 2.00 -12.22
CA ASP A 536 -16.46 1.83 -12.56
C ASP A 536 -16.25 1.84 -14.07
N ALA A 537 -17.10 1.14 -14.82
CA ALA A 537 -17.03 1.09 -16.29
C ALA A 537 -17.20 2.45 -17.00
N GLN A 538 -17.64 3.50 -16.30
CA GLN A 538 -17.80 4.86 -16.83
C GLN A 538 -16.62 5.77 -16.47
N LEU A 539 -15.75 5.34 -15.55
CA LEU A 539 -14.60 6.11 -15.10
C LEU A 539 -13.53 6.08 -16.18
N PHE A 540 -12.92 7.24 -16.44
CA PHE A 540 -12.00 7.39 -17.57
C PHE A 540 -10.75 6.52 -17.47
N TRP A 541 -10.37 6.12 -16.25
CA TRP A 541 -9.20 5.27 -15.97
C TRP A 541 -9.50 3.77 -15.97
N GLU A 542 -10.75 3.34 -16.17
CA GLU A 542 -11.12 1.92 -16.30
C GLU A 542 -11.06 1.43 -17.75
N ASP A 543 -10.66 2.30 -18.68
CA ASP A 543 -10.37 1.99 -20.07
C ASP A 543 -9.01 2.57 -20.51
N GLU A 544 -8.00 1.72 -20.51
CA GLU A 544 -6.60 2.05 -20.77
C GLU A 544 -6.31 2.51 -22.19
N ARG A 545 -7.26 2.39 -23.14
CA ARG A 545 -7.00 2.73 -24.54
C ARG A 545 -6.50 4.16 -24.75
N ASN A 546 -6.93 5.10 -23.89
CA ASN A 546 -6.44 6.48 -23.94
C ASN A 546 -4.96 6.57 -23.51
N ASP A 547 -4.57 5.88 -22.43
CA ASP A 547 -3.18 5.84 -21.97
C ASP A 547 -2.28 5.03 -22.90
N ASP A 548 -2.77 3.88 -23.39
CA ASP A 548 -2.09 2.96 -24.31
C ASP A 548 -1.77 3.60 -25.69
N THR A 549 -2.35 4.76 -26.02
CA THR A 549 -2.20 5.37 -27.36
C THR A 549 -0.85 6.05 -27.49
N GLY A 550 -0.02 5.60 -28.43
CA GLY A 550 1.32 6.16 -28.66
C GLY A 550 2.45 5.35 -28.02
N VAL A 551 2.11 4.35 -27.19
CA VAL A 551 3.06 3.42 -26.57
C VAL A 551 3.00 2.04 -27.21
N LEU A 552 4.03 1.22 -26.94
CA LEU A 552 4.11 -0.12 -27.49
C LEU A 552 3.10 -1.03 -26.81
N THR A 553 2.27 -1.69 -27.60
CA THR A 553 1.27 -2.66 -27.12
C THR A 553 1.46 -4.00 -27.79
N PHE A 554 1.29 -5.07 -27.02
CA PHE A 554 1.38 -6.45 -27.51
C PHE A 554 0.14 -7.20 -27.06
N THR A 555 -0.68 -7.65 -28.00
CA THR A 555 -2.00 -8.26 -27.69
C THR A 555 -2.10 -9.68 -28.23
N THR A 556 -2.64 -10.60 -27.41
CA THR A 556 -2.93 -11.98 -27.83
C THR A 556 -4.10 -12.07 -28.81
N GLU A 557 -4.25 -13.22 -29.49
CA GLU A 557 -5.53 -13.58 -30.12
C GLU A 557 -6.63 -13.79 -29.06
N PRO A 558 -7.93 -13.72 -29.43
CA PRO A 558 -9.01 -14.00 -28.47
C PRO A 558 -8.80 -15.36 -27.81
N LEU A 559 -8.90 -15.40 -26.49
CA LEU A 559 -8.70 -16.63 -25.73
C LEU A 559 -9.79 -17.65 -26.09
N ALA A 560 -9.37 -18.89 -26.37
CA ALA A 560 -10.28 -19.98 -26.70
C ALA A 560 -11.14 -20.44 -25.50
N GLY A 561 -10.69 -20.15 -24.27
CA GLY A 561 -11.36 -20.44 -23.01
C GLY A 561 -10.85 -19.54 -21.90
N ASP A 562 -11.50 -19.59 -20.74
CA ASP A 562 -11.12 -18.80 -19.57
C ASP A 562 -9.69 -19.13 -19.13
N MET A 563 -8.94 -18.12 -18.73
CA MET A 563 -7.58 -18.25 -18.21
C MET A 563 -7.44 -17.43 -16.93
N GLU A 564 -7.25 -18.12 -15.81
CA GLU A 564 -6.95 -17.48 -14.53
C GLU A 564 -5.44 -17.31 -14.38
N ILE A 565 -4.99 -16.08 -14.18
CA ILE A 565 -3.65 -15.80 -13.64
C ILE A 565 -3.74 -15.63 -12.13
N SER A 566 -2.74 -16.10 -11.40
CA SER A 566 -2.64 -15.85 -9.95
C SER A 566 -1.17 -15.79 -9.52
N GLY A 567 -0.81 -14.68 -8.89
CA GLY A 567 0.56 -14.41 -8.44
C GLY A 567 1.32 -13.43 -9.35
N PRO A 568 2.63 -13.24 -9.11
CA PRO A 568 3.46 -12.29 -9.85
C PRO A 568 3.71 -12.69 -11.31
N LEU A 569 4.04 -11.69 -12.14
CA LEU A 569 4.45 -11.86 -13.53
C LEU A 569 5.84 -11.26 -13.75
N LYS A 570 6.50 -11.69 -14.83
CA LYS A 570 7.85 -11.23 -15.17
C LYS A 570 7.99 -10.99 -16.66
N LEU A 571 8.39 -9.78 -17.04
CA LEU A 571 8.76 -9.46 -18.43
C LEU A 571 10.28 -9.50 -18.58
N THR A 572 10.79 -10.24 -19.55
CA THR A 572 12.20 -10.23 -19.96
C THR A 572 12.30 -9.73 -21.40
N PHE A 573 13.13 -8.72 -21.65
CA PHE A 573 13.34 -8.19 -23.01
C PHE A 573 14.73 -7.55 -23.14
N TRP A 574 15.08 -7.17 -24.36
CA TRP A 574 16.31 -6.46 -24.67
C TRP A 574 15.98 -5.14 -25.33
N ALA A 575 16.72 -4.09 -24.98
CA ALA A 575 16.56 -2.80 -25.65
C ALA A 575 17.90 -2.07 -25.77
N LYS A 576 17.95 -1.16 -26.75
CA LYS A 576 19.00 -0.15 -26.85
C LYS A 576 18.38 1.23 -26.97
N THR A 577 19.05 2.21 -26.39
CA THR A 577 18.51 3.56 -26.24
C THR A 577 19.41 4.59 -26.91
N LYS A 578 18.79 5.54 -27.60
CA LYS A 578 19.44 6.74 -28.10
C LYS A 578 18.75 7.96 -27.49
N PHE A 579 19.48 8.71 -26.67
CA PHE A 579 19.01 10.00 -26.14
C PHE A 579 19.16 11.10 -27.20
N THR A 580 18.17 11.98 -27.29
CA THR A 580 18.23 13.15 -28.18
C THR A 580 18.82 14.35 -27.44
N SER A 581 18.85 15.52 -28.11
CA SER A 581 19.27 16.78 -27.50
C SER A 581 18.49 17.05 -26.21
N PRO A 582 19.14 17.63 -25.17
CA PRO A 582 18.43 18.03 -23.96
C PRO A 582 17.30 19.01 -24.31
N LEU A 583 16.28 19.07 -23.45
CA LEU A 583 15.42 20.26 -23.40
C LEU A 583 16.31 21.49 -23.23
N THR A 584 15.90 22.64 -23.78
CA THR A 584 16.62 23.89 -23.51
C THR A 584 16.62 24.16 -22.00
N GLN A 585 17.64 24.82 -21.46
CA GLN A 585 17.67 25.19 -20.04
C GLN A 585 16.37 25.91 -19.63
N ALA A 586 15.82 26.76 -20.50
CA ALA A 586 14.52 27.40 -20.30
C ALA A 586 13.34 26.41 -20.20
N GLY A 587 13.32 25.31 -20.95
CA GLY A 587 12.27 24.28 -20.85
C GLY A 587 12.40 23.42 -19.58
N ILE A 588 13.64 23.14 -19.16
CA ILE A 588 13.95 22.51 -17.88
C ILE A 588 13.51 23.43 -16.73
N ASP A 589 13.90 24.70 -16.76
CA ASP A 589 13.56 25.71 -15.76
C ASP A 589 12.05 25.96 -15.67
N LEU A 590 11.30 25.95 -16.78
CA LEU A 590 9.85 26.18 -16.78
C LEU A 590 9.08 24.99 -16.18
N PHE A 591 9.50 23.76 -16.48
CA PHE A 591 8.95 22.56 -15.87
C PHE A 591 9.32 22.46 -14.38
N ILE A 592 10.58 22.75 -14.04
CA ILE A 592 11.05 22.82 -12.65
C ILE A 592 10.32 23.92 -11.88
N ALA A 593 10.10 25.10 -12.48
CA ALA A 593 9.38 26.20 -11.83
C ALA A 593 7.95 25.79 -11.47
N GLN A 594 7.26 25.06 -12.34
CA GLN A 594 5.92 24.52 -12.05
C GLN A 594 5.92 23.52 -10.88
N ILE A 595 6.97 22.69 -10.77
CA ILE A 595 7.13 21.75 -9.65
C ILE A 595 7.51 22.50 -8.37
N LYS A 596 8.48 23.42 -8.44
CA LYS A 596 8.94 24.24 -7.30
C LYS A 596 7.83 25.13 -6.76
N GLU A 597 7.00 25.73 -7.62
CA GLU A 597 5.83 26.50 -7.21
C GLU A 597 4.77 25.60 -6.53
N LYS A 598 4.54 24.40 -7.07
CA LYS A 598 3.55 23.46 -6.54
C LYS A 598 3.98 22.81 -5.21
N PHE A 599 5.28 22.69 -4.94
CA PHE A 599 5.82 21.93 -3.79
C PHE A 599 6.79 22.70 -2.88
N ASN A 600 7.04 23.99 -3.13
CA ASN A 600 7.88 24.89 -2.31
C ASN A 600 9.30 24.36 -2.01
N ILE A 601 10.00 23.87 -3.04
CA ILE A 601 11.33 23.21 -2.92
C ILE A 601 12.47 24.20 -3.24
N GLY A 602 13.56 24.16 -2.45
CA GLY A 602 14.75 25.02 -2.55
C GLY A 602 15.65 24.78 -3.79
N ASP A 603 16.79 25.46 -3.87
CA ASP A 603 17.64 25.54 -5.09
C ASP A 603 18.97 24.75 -5.01
N ASP A 604 19.32 24.10 -3.89
CA ASP A 604 20.64 23.50 -3.70
C ASP A 604 20.64 21.96 -3.59
N LYS A 605 21.16 21.33 -4.66
CA LYS A 605 21.50 19.89 -4.75
C LYS A 605 20.31 18.91 -4.68
N ASP A 606 19.20 19.27 -5.30
CA ASP A 606 18.00 18.45 -5.31
C ASP A 606 18.20 17.10 -6.03
N MET A 607 17.89 16.01 -5.33
CA MET A 607 17.71 14.67 -5.92
C MET A 607 16.81 14.75 -7.17
N ILE A 608 15.67 15.46 -7.06
CA ILE A 608 14.69 15.63 -8.13
C ILE A 608 15.33 16.18 -9.43
N LEU A 609 16.20 17.20 -9.33
CA LEU A 609 16.84 17.81 -10.50
C LEU A 609 17.81 16.85 -11.20
N ARG A 610 18.56 16.06 -10.43
CA ARG A 610 19.46 15.05 -11.00
C ARG A 610 18.68 13.91 -11.63
N MET A 611 17.57 13.51 -11.03
CA MET A 611 16.68 12.49 -11.59
C MET A 611 15.99 12.95 -12.87
N ALA A 612 15.72 14.25 -13.01
CA ALA A 612 15.04 14.81 -14.17
C ALA A 612 15.84 14.73 -15.49
N ASP A 613 17.09 15.18 -15.53
CA ASP A 613 17.90 15.22 -16.78
C ASP A 613 18.80 13.98 -16.98
N ARG A 614 18.62 12.94 -16.16
CA ARG A 614 19.43 11.72 -16.25
C ARG A 614 19.31 11.07 -17.63
N LYS A 615 20.43 10.56 -18.14
CA LYS A 615 20.48 9.71 -19.34
C LYS A 615 20.07 8.28 -18.99
N ASP A 616 18.80 8.11 -18.67
CA ASP A 616 18.23 6.82 -18.31
C ASP A 616 16.84 6.61 -18.95
N VAL A 617 16.26 5.43 -18.77
CA VAL A 617 14.91 5.09 -19.24
C VAL A 617 14.08 4.59 -18.08
N GLN A 618 12.84 5.09 -18.02
CA GLN A 618 11.78 4.53 -17.19
C GLN A 618 11.03 3.49 -17.99
N TRP A 619 11.09 2.23 -17.57
CA TRP A 619 10.28 1.18 -18.14
C TRP A 619 9.05 0.96 -17.28
N VAL A 620 7.88 1.20 -17.86
CA VAL A 620 6.59 1.00 -17.20
C VAL A 620 5.81 -0.03 -18.00
N ILE A 621 5.38 -1.07 -17.30
CA ILE A 621 4.71 -2.22 -17.88
C ILE A 621 3.32 -2.33 -17.31
N GLU A 622 2.33 -2.49 -18.17
CA GLU A 622 0.95 -2.76 -17.76
C GLU A 622 0.43 -4.05 -18.39
N VAL A 623 -0.38 -4.78 -17.63
CA VAL A 623 -1.08 -5.97 -18.10
C VAL A 623 -2.59 -5.72 -18.07
N ASN A 624 -3.18 -5.73 -19.25
CA ASN A 624 -4.56 -5.29 -19.49
C ASN A 624 -5.43 -6.47 -19.96
N ASP A 625 -6.66 -6.55 -19.43
CA ASP A 625 -7.73 -7.42 -19.92
C ASP A 625 -8.56 -6.69 -20.98
N VAL A 626 -8.41 -7.13 -22.24
CA VAL A 626 -9.10 -6.53 -23.39
C VAL A 626 -10.36 -7.30 -23.69
N PHE A 627 -11.49 -6.61 -23.54
CA PHE A 627 -12.83 -7.12 -23.77
C PHE A 627 -13.10 -7.30 -25.28
N PRO A 628 -14.10 -8.12 -25.68
CA PRO A 628 -14.44 -8.32 -27.09
C PRO A 628 -14.86 -7.05 -27.83
N ASN A 629 -15.29 -6.01 -27.11
CA ASN A 629 -15.65 -4.70 -27.66
C ASN A 629 -14.47 -3.71 -27.75
N GLY A 630 -13.26 -4.14 -27.40
CA GLY A 630 -12.05 -3.34 -27.45
C GLY A 630 -11.68 -2.63 -26.15
N ARG A 631 -12.61 -2.47 -25.18
CA ARG A 631 -12.29 -1.87 -23.88
C ARG A 631 -11.12 -2.60 -23.23
N ALA A 632 -10.15 -1.88 -22.69
CA ALA A 632 -8.97 -2.47 -22.07
C ALA A 632 -8.92 -2.07 -20.59
N ARG A 633 -8.93 -3.04 -19.67
CA ARG A 633 -8.89 -2.74 -18.23
C ARG A 633 -7.55 -3.17 -17.66
N ASN A 634 -6.84 -2.27 -16.99
CA ASN A 634 -5.61 -2.62 -16.27
C ASN A 634 -5.89 -3.55 -15.09
N ILE A 635 -5.07 -4.58 -15.01
CA ILE A 635 -5.12 -5.63 -13.97
C ILE A 635 -3.96 -5.45 -12.99
N THR A 636 -2.76 -5.16 -13.48
CA THR A 636 -1.57 -4.93 -12.66
C THR A 636 -0.46 -4.27 -13.50
N SER A 637 0.58 -3.77 -12.82
CA SER A 637 1.68 -2.99 -13.41
C SER A 637 3.03 -3.37 -12.83
N GLY A 638 4.12 -2.95 -13.49
CA GLY A 638 5.50 -3.14 -13.05
C GLY A 638 6.41 -2.04 -13.56
N TRP A 639 7.48 -1.73 -12.81
CA TRP A 639 8.34 -0.59 -13.08
C TRP A 639 9.82 -0.97 -12.98
N LEU A 640 10.67 -0.36 -13.80
CA LEU A 640 12.13 -0.49 -13.70
C LEU A 640 12.84 0.72 -14.30
N GLY A 641 13.70 1.38 -13.52
CA GLY A 641 14.70 2.31 -14.04
C GLY A 641 15.85 1.53 -14.69
N ALA A 642 16.27 1.90 -15.90
CA ALA A 642 17.20 1.10 -16.69
C ALA A 642 18.57 0.89 -16.02
N GLU A 643 19.03 1.86 -15.22
CA GLU A 643 20.25 1.70 -14.44
C GLU A 643 20.13 0.76 -13.22
N PHE A 644 18.91 0.59 -12.70
CA PHE A 644 18.57 -0.30 -11.60
C PHE A 644 18.28 -1.74 -12.06
N ARG A 645 18.48 -2.03 -13.36
CA ARG A 645 18.40 -3.41 -13.86
C ARG A 645 19.33 -4.32 -13.03
N PRO A 646 18.95 -5.58 -12.78
CA PRO A 646 19.77 -6.52 -12.03
C PRO A 646 20.93 -7.01 -12.90
N TYR A 647 21.95 -6.17 -13.10
CA TYR A 647 23.06 -6.41 -14.03
C TYR A 647 24.15 -7.29 -13.41
N ASN A 648 24.83 -8.06 -14.27
CA ASN A 648 26.06 -8.75 -13.92
C ASN A 648 27.24 -7.76 -13.95
N PRO A 649 28.00 -7.52 -12.86
CA PRO A 649 29.14 -6.61 -12.88
C PRO A 649 30.25 -7.01 -13.85
N ALA A 650 30.41 -8.31 -14.12
CA ALA A 650 31.38 -8.80 -15.10
C ALA A 650 30.90 -8.60 -16.55
N SER A 651 29.59 -8.44 -16.76
CA SER A 651 28.99 -8.19 -18.07
C SER A 651 27.73 -7.33 -17.91
N PRO A 652 27.87 -5.99 -17.78
CA PRO A 652 26.75 -5.11 -17.40
C PRO A 652 25.57 -5.09 -18.37
N THR A 653 25.71 -5.65 -19.57
CA THR A 653 24.63 -5.81 -20.56
C THR A 653 23.72 -7.02 -20.28
N GLN A 654 24.16 -7.94 -19.42
CA GLN A 654 23.46 -9.17 -19.06
C GLN A 654 22.91 -9.10 -17.63
N ILE A 655 21.91 -9.93 -17.35
CA ILE A 655 21.35 -10.09 -16.01
C ILE A 655 22.33 -10.83 -15.10
N ASP A 656 22.40 -10.44 -13.84
CA ASP A 656 23.15 -11.15 -12.81
C ASP A 656 22.62 -12.60 -12.70
N PRO A 657 23.46 -13.63 -12.87
CA PRO A 657 23.04 -15.02 -12.68
C PRO A 657 22.48 -15.32 -11.28
N ALA A 658 22.82 -14.52 -10.27
CA ALA A 658 22.29 -14.64 -8.92
C ALA A 658 20.90 -13.98 -8.74
N TYR A 659 20.44 -13.17 -9.70
CA TYR A 659 19.16 -12.49 -9.60
C TYR A 659 18.00 -13.45 -9.88
N THR A 660 17.03 -13.44 -8.96
CA THR A 660 15.71 -14.07 -9.16
C THR A 660 14.64 -12.99 -8.99
N ALA A 661 13.69 -12.94 -9.92
CA ALA A 661 12.58 -11.99 -9.83
C ALA A 661 11.76 -12.23 -8.56
N PHE A 662 11.42 -11.14 -7.88
CA PHE A 662 10.77 -11.09 -6.57
C PHE A 662 11.60 -11.69 -5.42
N ASP A 663 12.91 -11.90 -5.60
CA ASP A 663 13.81 -12.17 -4.47
C ASP A 663 13.90 -10.93 -3.58
N PRO A 664 13.38 -10.98 -2.34
CA PRO A 664 13.39 -9.82 -1.47
C PRO A 664 14.80 -9.47 -0.97
N PHE A 665 15.79 -10.36 -1.11
CA PHE A 665 17.15 -10.15 -0.61
C PHE A 665 18.16 -9.73 -1.69
N TYR A 666 17.72 -9.56 -2.94
CA TYR A 666 18.56 -9.00 -3.99
C TYR A 666 18.57 -7.46 -3.92
N PHE A 667 19.64 -6.88 -3.37
CA PHE A 667 19.81 -5.42 -3.21
C PHE A 667 20.91 -4.81 -4.07
N LYS A 668 21.59 -5.63 -4.88
CA LYS A 668 22.84 -5.24 -5.53
C LYS A 668 22.68 -4.04 -6.46
N ALA A 669 21.64 -4.07 -7.30
CA ALA A 669 21.34 -3.00 -8.23
C ALA A 669 20.83 -1.74 -7.54
N GLU A 670 20.17 -1.86 -6.39
CA GLU A 670 19.68 -0.72 -5.59
C GLU A 670 20.81 -0.01 -4.86
N LYS A 671 21.82 -0.76 -4.40
CA LYS A 671 23.00 -0.19 -3.72
C LYS A 671 24.00 0.39 -4.71
N ASN A 672 24.12 -0.22 -5.89
CA ASN A 672 25.10 0.15 -6.90
C ASN A 672 24.44 0.09 -8.29
N PRO A 673 23.62 1.08 -8.69
CA PRO A 673 23.05 1.12 -10.02
C PRO A 673 24.14 1.25 -11.10
N SER A 674 23.87 0.76 -12.30
CA SER A 674 24.78 0.81 -13.45
C SER A 674 24.19 1.64 -14.59
N PRO A 675 24.69 2.84 -14.86
CA PRO A 675 24.19 3.67 -15.96
C PRO A 675 24.23 2.96 -17.31
N ILE A 676 23.27 3.27 -18.19
CA ILE A 676 23.23 2.71 -19.53
C ILE A 676 24.05 3.53 -20.53
N VAL A 677 24.65 2.84 -21.49
CA VAL A 677 25.40 3.45 -22.60
C VAL A 677 24.51 3.51 -23.84
N GLN A 678 24.53 4.64 -24.53
CA GLN A 678 23.78 4.84 -25.78
C GLN A 678 24.08 3.75 -26.81
N ASP A 679 23.07 3.37 -27.58
CA ASP A 679 23.12 2.38 -28.66
C ASP A 679 23.64 0.98 -28.27
N THR A 680 23.81 0.71 -26.98
CA THR A 680 24.20 -0.60 -26.43
C THR A 680 22.95 -1.40 -26.07
N VAL A 681 22.95 -2.69 -26.40
CA VAL A 681 21.84 -3.61 -26.08
C VAL A 681 21.99 -4.11 -24.65
N TYR A 682 20.98 -3.87 -23.82
CA TYR A 682 20.89 -4.38 -22.45
C TYR A 682 19.72 -5.35 -22.34
N GLN A 683 19.88 -6.38 -21.50
CA GLN A 683 18.79 -7.22 -21.03
C GLN A 683 18.11 -6.56 -19.82
N TYR A 684 16.78 -6.57 -19.82
CA TYR A 684 15.94 -6.09 -18.73
C TYR A 684 15.03 -7.20 -18.24
N VAL A 685 14.85 -7.26 -16.91
CA VAL A 685 13.86 -8.11 -16.26
C VAL A 685 13.02 -7.23 -15.35
N ILE A 686 11.73 -7.11 -15.66
CA ILE A 686 10.78 -6.27 -14.92
C ILE A 686 9.84 -7.18 -14.14
N GLU A 687 9.78 -6.89 -12.85
CA GLU A 687 8.82 -7.46 -11.90
C GLU A 687 7.47 -6.76 -12.10
N ILE A 688 6.46 -7.52 -12.51
CA ILE A 688 5.07 -7.04 -12.64
C ILE A 688 4.30 -7.60 -11.46
N TRP A 689 3.73 -6.71 -10.66
CA TRP A 689 3.18 -7.05 -9.36
C TRP A 689 2.10 -8.14 -9.44
N PRO A 690 1.88 -8.89 -8.35
CA PRO A 690 0.86 -9.94 -8.32
C PRO A 690 -0.53 -9.46 -8.74
N ALA A 691 -1.36 -10.41 -9.16
CA ALA A 691 -2.79 -10.21 -9.32
C ALA A 691 -3.48 -11.58 -9.30
N THR A 692 -4.80 -11.59 -9.08
CA THR A 692 -5.64 -12.75 -9.39
C THR A 692 -6.78 -12.32 -10.31
N ASN A 693 -6.69 -12.66 -11.60
CA ASN A 693 -7.66 -12.28 -12.63
C ASN A 693 -8.01 -13.46 -13.54
N VAL A 694 -9.30 -13.58 -13.89
CA VAL A 694 -9.77 -14.48 -14.94
C VAL A 694 -10.00 -13.68 -16.22
N PHE A 695 -9.12 -13.87 -17.20
CA PHE A 695 -9.39 -13.44 -18.57
C PHE A 695 -10.43 -14.38 -19.17
N LYS A 696 -11.61 -13.86 -19.50
CA LYS A 696 -12.71 -14.66 -20.02
C LYS A 696 -12.45 -15.14 -21.44
N LYS A 697 -13.10 -16.23 -21.84
CA LYS A 697 -13.16 -16.65 -23.24
C LYS A 697 -13.54 -15.48 -24.15
N GLY A 698 -12.79 -15.29 -25.23
CA GLY A 698 -12.98 -14.19 -26.19
C GLY A 698 -12.30 -12.88 -25.79
N HIS A 699 -11.89 -12.72 -24.53
CA HIS A 699 -11.01 -11.62 -24.13
C HIS A 699 -9.59 -11.85 -24.65
N ARG A 700 -8.72 -10.86 -24.46
CA ARG A 700 -7.29 -10.94 -24.80
C ARG A 700 -6.46 -10.40 -23.65
N VAL A 701 -5.28 -10.98 -23.47
CA VAL A 701 -4.20 -10.36 -22.70
C VAL A 701 -3.51 -9.32 -23.58
N ARG A 702 -3.36 -8.09 -23.07
CA ARG A 702 -2.51 -7.05 -23.64
C ARG A 702 -1.40 -6.68 -22.65
N LEU A 703 -0.20 -6.52 -23.17
CA LEU A 703 0.96 -5.97 -22.47
C LEU A 703 1.28 -4.59 -23.06
N THR A 704 1.41 -3.57 -22.24
CA THR A 704 1.83 -2.23 -22.65
C THR A 704 3.24 -1.95 -22.12
N ILE A 705 4.07 -1.26 -22.92
CA ILE A 705 5.40 -0.78 -22.54
C ILE A 705 5.47 0.72 -22.83
N SER A 706 5.53 1.54 -21.77
CA SER A 706 5.67 3.00 -21.86
C SER A 706 6.97 3.51 -21.23
N GLY A 707 7.25 4.79 -21.45
CA GLY A 707 8.46 5.49 -20.98
C GLY A 707 8.27 6.29 -19.69
N SER A 708 7.06 6.28 -19.12
CA SER A 708 6.65 7.13 -18.00
C SER A 708 5.37 6.59 -17.36
N ASP A 709 5.20 6.85 -16.07
CA ASP A 709 3.94 6.68 -15.32
C ASP A 709 3.72 7.95 -14.48
N PHE A 710 3.31 9.04 -15.11
CA PHE A 710 3.14 10.34 -14.47
C PHE A 710 1.64 10.61 -14.22
N PRO A 711 1.23 11.06 -13.03
CA PRO A 711 2.03 11.70 -11.97
C PRO A 711 2.70 10.78 -10.94
N HIS A 712 2.43 9.47 -10.95
CA HIS A 712 2.97 8.52 -9.96
C HIS A 712 4.51 8.65 -9.81
N LEU A 713 5.24 8.40 -10.89
CA LEU A 713 6.69 8.51 -10.95
C LEU A 713 7.12 9.88 -11.43
N PHE A 714 8.21 10.37 -10.85
CA PHE A 714 8.89 11.54 -11.39
C PHE A 714 9.43 11.22 -12.80
N PRO A 715 9.07 11.98 -13.85
CA PRO A 715 9.41 11.60 -15.21
C PRO A 715 10.87 11.94 -15.54
N ILE A 716 11.52 11.07 -16.30
CA ILE A 716 12.81 11.42 -16.94
C ILE A 716 12.52 12.43 -18.04
N LEU A 717 13.09 13.62 -17.96
CA LEU A 717 12.88 14.69 -18.94
C LEU A 717 13.74 14.54 -20.18
N ARG A 718 14.73 13.65 -20.14
CA ARG A 718 15.60 13.38 -21.28
C ARG A 718 14.84 12.60 -22.37
N PRO A 719 14.54 13.21 -23.53
CA PRO A 719 13.82 12.47 -24.55
C PRO A 719 14.69 11.35 -25.13
N SER A 720 14.06 10.23 -25.46
CA SER A 720 14.78 9.02 -25.87
C SER A 720 14.03 8.22 -26.94
N LYS A 721 14.82 7.57 -27.79
CA LYS A 721 14.37 6.56 -28.75
C LYS A 721 14.84 5.19 -28.26
N ASN A 722 13.90 4.34 -27.89
CA ASN A 722 14.13 3.04 -27.25
C ASN A 722 13.74 1.93 -28.22
N THR A 723 14.73 1.21 -28.77
CA THR A 723 14.49 0.12 -29.72
C THR A 723 14.43 -1.21 -28.97
N ILE A 724 13.28 -1.89 -28.98
CA ILE A 724 13.11 -3.22 -28.38
C ILE A 724 13.68 -4.27 -29.34
N VAL A 725 14.79 -4.89 -28.96
CA VAL A 725 15.49 -5.88 -29.79
C VAL A 725 14.82 -7.23 -29.62
N ILE A 726 14.16 -7.68 -30.69
CA ILE A 726 13.47 -8.99 -30.73
C ILE A 726 13.93 -9.75 -31.97
N ASP A 727 14.43 -10.96 -31.79
CA ASP A 727 14.81 -11.87 -32.88
C ASP A 727 14.89 -13.32 -32.37
N GLU A 728 15.41 -14.24 -33.19
CA GLU A 728 15.53 -15.66 -32.83
C GLU A 728 16.43 -15.90 -31.60
N THR A 729 17.36 -14.98 -31.30
CA THR A 729 18.30 -15.01 -30.17
C THR A 729 17.87 -14.12 -28.99
N HIS A 730 17.04 -13.09 -29.24
CA HIS A 730 16.50 -12.17 -28.24
C HIS A 730 14.98 -12.34 -28.12
N GLN A 731 14.55 -13.46 -27.54
CA GLN A 731 13.13 -13.79 -27.40
C GLN A 731 12.51 -13.08 -26.19
N ALA A 732 12.02 -11.86 -26.40
CA ALA A 732 11.31 -11.10 -25.36
C ALA A 732 10.03 -11.85 -24.94
N LYS A 733 9.82 -11.98 -23.63
CA LYS A 733 8.80 -12.88 -23.06
C LYS A 733 8.18 -12.40 -21.76
N LEU A 734 6.89 -12.68 -21.61
CA LEU A 734 6.10 -12.51 -20.40
C LEU A 734 5.87 -13.90 -19.76
N ASP A 735 6.52 -14.15 -18.63
CA ASP A 735 6.42 -15.37 -17.83
C ASP A 735 5.43 -15.16 -16.66
N PHE A 736 4.50 -16.10 -16.45
CA PHE A 736 3.50 -16.03 -15.38
C PHE A 736 2.94 -17.42 -15.02
N LYS A 737 2.09 -17.49 -13.99
CA LYS A 737 1.40 -18.71 -13.56
C LYS A 737 -0.08 -18.65 -13.91
N VAL A 738 -0.61 -19.76 -14.41
CA VAL A 738 -2.05 -19.96 -14.61
C VAL A 738 -2.60 -20.95 -13.58
N ALA A 739 -3.76 -20.62 -13.02
CA ALA A 739 -4.41 -21.45 -12.01
C ALA A 739 -5.44 -22.41 -12.64
N ASN A 740 -5.51 -23.63 -12.12
CA ASN A 740 -6.53 -24.61 -12.47
C ASN A 740 -7.60 -24.73 -11.36
N LYS A 741 -8.67 -25.50 -11.64
CA LYS A 741 -9.82 -25.68 -10.73
C LYS A 741 -9.66 -26.83 -9.73
N THR A 742 -8.49 -27.46 -9.65
CA THR A 742 -8.24 -28.60 -8.75
C THR A 742 -8.51 -28.21 -7.29
N GLY A 743 -9.14 -29.12 -6.54
CA GLY A 743 -9.40 -28.91 -5.11
C GLY A 743 -10.57 -27.97 -4.77
N GLN A 744 -11.45 -27.64 -5.73
CA GLN A 744 -12.66 -26.88 -5.41
C GLN A 744 -13.52 -27.63 -4.38
N GLY A 745 -13.95 -26.94 -3.32
CA GLY A 745 -14.68 -27.47 -2.18
C GLY A 745 -13.80 -28.00 -1.04
N THR A 746 -12.51 -28.29 -1.28
CA THR A 746 -11.60 -28.87 -0.27
C THR A 746 -10.37 -28.02 0.02
N GLN A 747 -9.77 -27.41 -1.00
CA GLN A 747 -8.64 -26.50 -0.92
C GLN A 747 -9.06 -25.04 -1.05
N TRP A 748 -10.16 -24.80 -1.76
CA TRP A 748 -10.71 -23.47 -1.99
C TRP A 748 -12.20 -23.55 -2.31
N LYS A 749 -12.94 -22.45 -2.14
CA LYS A 749 -14.34 -22.36 -2.57
C LYS A 749 -14.74 -20.92 -2.88
N TRP A 750 -15.69 -20.77 -3.79
CA TRP A 750 -16.36 -19.49 -3.99
C TRP A 750 -17.19 -19.11 -2.77
N ILE A 751 -17.25 -17.81 -2.49
CA ILE A 751 -18.19 -17.24 -1.54
C ILE A 751 -19.38 -16.72 -2.35
N ASP A 752 -20.57 -17.23 -2.05
CA ASP A 752 -21.81 -16.80 -2.68
C ASP A 752 -22.47 -15.68 -1.88
N GLY A 753 -22.95 -14.65 -2.58
CA GLY A 753 -23.59 -13.49 -1.97
C GLY A 753 -22.61 -12.45 -1.42
N ASN A 754 -23.07 -11.61 -0.49
CA ASN A 754 -22.22 -10.63 0.16
C ASN A 754 -21.23 -11.34 1.09
N VAL A 755 -19.94 -11.11 0.89
CA VAL A 755 -18.88 -11.76 1.68
C VAL A 755 -18.91 -11.35 3.16
N GLY A 756 -19.34 -10.13 3.49
CA GLY A 756 -19.57 -9.70 4.87
C GLY A 756 -20.70 -10.47 5.53
N ASP A 757 -21.84 -10.62 4.85
CA ASP A 757 -22.93 -11.50 5.32
C ASP A 757 -22.48 -12.94 5.49
N TYR A 758 -21.76 -13.46 4.50
CA TYR A 758 -21.25 -14.82 4.53
C TYR A 758 -20.34 -15.02 5.74
N LEU A 759 -19.38 -14.12 5.96
CA LEU A 759 -18.52 -14.17 7.13
C LEU A 759 -19.35 -14.07 8.42
N MET A 760 -20.24 -13.09 8.55
CA MET A 760 -20.99 -12.88 9.80
C MET A 760 -21.99 -14.01 10.12
N THR A 761 -22.44 -14.77 9.13
CA THR A 761 -23.34 -15.93 9.32
C THR A 761 -22.61 -17.24 9.58
N GLN A 762 -21.41 -17.43 9.04
CA GLN A 762 -20.57 -18.63 9.25
C GLN A 762 -19.77 -18.56 10.58
N LYS A 763 -20.34 -17.94 11.64
CA LYS A 763 -19.73 -17.88 12.97
C LYS A 763 -19.81 -19.20 13.74
N ASN A 764 -20.60 -20.17 13.26
CA ASN A 764 -20.88 -21.44 13.94
C ASN A 764 -20.51 -22.63 13.05
#